data_AF-A0A409WKV3-F1
#
_entry.id   AF-A0A409WKV3-F1
#
_cell.length_a   1.000
_cell.length_b   1.000
_cell.length_c   1.000
_cell.angle_alpha   90.00
_cell.angle_beta   90.00
_cell.angle_gamma   90.00
#
_symmetry.space_group_name_H-M   'P 1'
#
loop_
_entity.id
_entity.type
_entity.pdbx_description
1 polymer ?
#
loop_
_entity_poly.entity_id
_entity_poly.type
_entity_poly.pdbx_seq_one_letter_code
_entity_poly.pdbx_strand_id
1 'polypeptide(L)'
;MPQVNFASRVPLPSYLENHSDALILAYFLNRLTLYTQLSRDSQPKYSISLLCSTLNSSLAFHKIATTTEYSTKITDLINHIGSKMDDEFIICDIDAFMNAYLPFVPSADHLKSCLETNLETTDFMDKSEIFSLCAFRDTPVIDEDIVGKRTEMDIYGPLALIDEKIGDFDHPDRERNKFKYCNLPSKTTELTIPGFINTVDACFIIDEAINHAERGISTHGMAVPIEQRISTTNKDWLHNNEKMLSANVQIMNDDVRRMFTFGITIEANEMSLWYYSRSHTAVSRPFSFVQSPELLISIFMTFLFATESELGYDPMVQCQDDGRYMYEFPDGKNSSRFYRTVHLISGRPSSRITGRMCRIWLIEEYNPDTKEAGAQAVLKDAWLNATAKTEREIQDALFRDIKDFWSNDHCFNSPQLNDIKTHHRDLVSSEKYRQLFLEIKLDYVGPVLKSIAPNSEPKDDCTSKPGVERTTPDRSRKQYRVLFKEVCRPVGELETLGEAIDVIQQAHTALQLLYCAGWVHKDISSGNILAFRQDLNDAETPWQVKLMDLEYARKFPPGYEASANPKAGTPYFMPTEVLANDYFFVPSSRPKKAIPSDYVKRTPGVTGPNKPIVVHNFQHDLESLWWLVLWLITSHTEDQPSESWHSPVFQVDAIQRCRTWATPIFQNTVGLSTERRFCFIYPLEKNLNFFPKNISDFSWRLDRLRDSMLDAFITRVEHGEIHNKESYAQIHIEFGWFFASIQNAENQDWREYSLWKMEASDSTQRDVNPSVCDLAARALPTENVKTNSRLNEDSIRIPI
;
A
#
# COMPACT_ATOMS: atom_id res chain seq x y z
N MET A 1 -44.05 -58.69 -6.45
CA MET A 1 -44.75 -58.95 -7.72
C MET A 1 -45.00 -57.62 -8.42
N PRO A 2 -44.85 -57.50 -9.75
CA PRO A 2 -43.96 -58.20 -10.71
C PRO A 2 -42.97 -57.21 -11.38
N GLN A 3 -41.70 -57.56 -11.62
CA GLN A 3 -41.13 -58.12 -12.86
C GLN A 3 -41.67 -57.56 -14.19
N VAL A 4 -40.82 -56.89 -14.98
CA VAL A 4 -40.66 -57.14 -16.43
C VAL A 4 -39.18 -56.98 -16.83
N ASN A 5 -38.63 -58.07 -17.32
CA ASN A 5 -37.34 -58.21 -18.04
C ASN A 5 -37.57 -57.88 -19.52
N PHE A 6 -36.59 -57.30 -20.23
CA PHE A 6 -36.24 -57.78 -21.57
C PHE A 6 -34.81 -57.37 -21.94
N ALA A 7 -34.03 -58.40 -22.25
CA ALA A 7 -32.71 -58.33 -22.85
C ALA A 7 -32.82 -58.25 -24.37
N SER A 8 -31.88 -57.54 -25.02
CA SER A 8 -31.35 -57.93 -26.33
C SER A 8 -29.94 -57.35 -26.54
N ARG A 9 -28.98 -58.27 -26.75
CA ARG A 9 -27.57 -58.06 -27.14
C ARG A 9 -27.48 -57.58 -28.60
N VAL A 10 -26.41 -56.84 -28.99
CA VAL A 10 -25.30 -57.22 -29.92
C VAL A 10 -24.15 -56.14 -29.82
N PRO A 11 -22.95 -56.29 -30.41
CA PRO A 11 -21.68 -56.64 -29.75
C PRO A 11 -20.64 -55.49 -29.66
N LEU A 12 -19.64 -55.67 -28.77
CA LEU A 12 -18.40 -54.88 -28.75
C LEU A 12 -17.54 -55.12 -30.01
N PRO A 13 -16.88 -54.07 -30.52
CA PRO A 13 -15.54 -54.17 -31.07
C PRO A 13 -14.53 -53.63 -30.04
N SER A 14 -13.58 -54.50 -29.70
CA SER A 14 -12.31 -54.18 -29.07
C SER A 14 -11.51 -53.19 -29.92
N TYR A 15 -11.03 -52.09 -29.33
CA TYR A 15 -9.61 -51.69 -29.30
C TYR A 15 -9.41 -50.33 -28.60
N LEU A 16 -8.29 -50.22 -27.90
CA LEU A 16 -7.59 -49.05 -27.34
C LEU A 16 -7.88 -48.65 -25.89
N GLU A 17 -7.04 -49.25 -25.04
CA GLU A 17 -6.58 -48.87 -23.72
C GLU A 17 -6.18 -47.38 -23.65
N ASN A 18 -6.70 -46.66 -22.64
CA ASN A 18 -6.00 -45.55 -21.98
C ASN A 18 -6.62 -45.29 -20.60
N HIS A 19 -5.81 -45.48 -19.55
CA HIS A 19 -6.21 -45.46 -18.14
C HIS A 19 -6.33 -44.04 -17.53
N SER A 20 -6.29 -42.98 -18.33
CA SER A 20 -6.32 -41.58 -17.87
C SER A 20 -7.72 -40.94 -17.84
N ASP A 21 -8.69 -41.44 -18.61
CA ASP A 21 -10.04 -40.84 -18.67
C ASP A 21 -11.03 -41.45 -17.64
N ALA A 22 -10.71 -42.62 -17.08
CA ALA A 22 -11.51 -43.24 -16.02
C ALA A 22 -11.36 -42.53 -14.65
N LEU A 23 -10.25 -41.84 -14.41
CA LEU A 23 -10.00 -41.10 -13.16
C LEU A 23 -10.75 -39.76 -13.10
N ILE A 24 -10.98 -39.12 -14.25
CA ILE A 24 -11.72 -37.84 -14.31
C ILE A 24 -13.23 -38.08 -14.14
N LEU A 25 -13.78 -39.17 -14.69
CA LEU A 25 -15.18 -39.55 -14.47
C LEU A 25 -15.43 -40.10 -13.05
N ALA A 26 -14.47 -40.81 -12.46
CA ALA A 26 -14.55 -41.27 -11.07
C ALA A 26 -14.43 -40.11 -10.05
N TYR A 27 -13.69 -39.04 -10.38
CA TYR A 27 -13.57 -37.84 -9.55
C TYR A 27 -14.85 -36.99 -9.55
N PHE A 28 -15.55 -36.91 -10.70
CA PHE A 28 -16.84 -36.20 -10.80
C PHE A 28 -18.02 -36.96 -10.16
N LEU A 29 -18.04 -38.29 -10.24
CA LEU A 29 -19.11 -39.09 -9.61
C LEU A 29 -18.99 -39.16 -8.09
N ASN A 30 -17.77 -39.20 -7.52
CA ASN A 30 -17.59 -39.19 -6.06
C ASN A 30 -17.96 -37.85 -5.39
N ARG A 31 -17.89 -36.73 -6.10
CA ARG A 31 -18.30 -35.42 -5.55
C ARG A 31 -19.81 -35.19 -5.53
N LEU A 32 -20.60 -35.88 -6.35
CA LEU A 32 -22.07 -35.81 -6.30
C LEU A 32 -22.70 -36.74 -5.26
N THR A 33 -22.04 -37.86 -4.91
CA THR A 33 -22.57 -38.80 -3.90
C THR A 33 -22.30 -38.32 -2.45
N LEU A 34 -21.22 -37.57 -2.21
CA LEU A 34 -20.92 -36.99 -0.89
C LEU A 34 -21.79 -35.77 -0.54
N TYR A 35 -22.38 -35.09 -1.53
CA TYR A 35 -23.29 -33.96 -1.30
C TYR A 35 -24.74 -34.36 -1.02
N THR A 36 -25.12 -35.62 -1.28
CA THR A 36 -26.48 -36.15 -1.05
C THR A 36 -26.63 -37.01 0.21
N GLN A 37 -25.53 -37.35 0.90
CA GLN A 37 -25.56 -38.14 2.14
C GLN A 37 -25.40 -37.33 3.44
N LEU A 38 -25.01 -36.06 3.40
CA LEU A 38 -24.91 -35.19 4.59
C LEU A 38 -26.20 -34.41 4.92
N SER A 39 -27.30 -34.68 4.22
CA SER A 39 -28.58 -33.96 4.40
C SER A 39 -29.71 -34.81 5.03
N ARG A 40 -29.43 -36.00 5.61
CA ARG A 40 -30.53 -36.85 6.10
C ARG A 40 -30.51 -37.38 7.53
N ASP A 41 -29.50 -37.15 8.36
CA ASP A 41 -29.59 -37.57 9.76
C ASP A 41 -28.82 -36.65 10.71
N SER A 42 -29.52 -35.68 11.31
CA SER A 42 -29.51 -35.33 12.76
C SER A 42 -30.01 -33.89 13.01
N GLN A 43 -30.89 -33.77 14.01
CA GLN A 43 -31.58 -32.56 14.48
C GLN A 43 -30.65 -31.58 15.25
N PRO A 44 -31.04 -30.30 15.45
CA PRO A 44 -30.12 -29.17 15.54
C PRO A 44 -29.78 -28.76 16.98
N LYS A 45 -28.49 -28.65 17.30
CA LYS A 45 -27.96 -27.70 18.29
C LYS A 45 -26.58 -27.25 17.78
N TYR A 46 -26.26 -25.97 17.98
CA TYR A 46 -25.08 -25.20 17.52
C TYR A 46 -25.29 -24.35 16.26
N SER A 47 -24.85 -23.09 16.40
CA SER A 47 -25.31 -21.87 15.72
C SER A 47 -24.78 -21.71 14.27
N ILE A 48 -25.69 -21.36 13.36
CA ILE A 48 -25.49 -21.03 11.94
C ILE A 48 -24.63 -19.75 11.73
N SER A 49 -24.26 -19.01 12.79
CA SER A 49 -23.47 -17.77 12.67
C SER A 49 -22.03 -17.95 12.18
N LEU A 50 -21.41 -19.12 12.33
CA LEU A 50 -19.99 -19.34 11.97
C LEU A 50 -19.78 -19.80 10.52
N LEU A 51 -20.81 -20.33 9.85
CA LEU A 51 -20.69 -20.77 8.45
C LEU A 51 -21.00 -19.65 7.45
N CYS A 52 -21.82 -18.67 7.81
CA CYS A 52 -22.11 -17.51 6.95
C CYS A 52 -20.95 -16.51 6.86
N SER A 53 -20.06 -16.42 7.86
CA SER A 53 -18.88 -15.54 7.81
C SER A 53 -17.75 -16.07 6.92
N THR A 54 -17.68 -17.39 6.73
CA THR A 54 -16.60 -18.03 5.96
C THR A 54 -16.94 -18.20 4.48
N LEU A 55 -18.24 -18.23 4.12
CA LEU A 55 -18.71 -18.32 2.73
C LEU A 55 -18.98 -16.96 2.09
N ASN A 56 -19.40 -15.93 2.86
CA ASN A 56 -19.57 -14.58 2.32
C ASN A 56 -18.24 -13.85 2.10
N SER A 57 -17.19 -14.16 2.87
CA SER A 57 -15.86 -13.56 2.68
C SER A 57 -15.21 -14.07 1.38
N SER A 58 -15.32 -15.35 1.03
CA SER A 58 -14.73 -15.89 -0.21
C SER A 58 -15.44 -15.45 -1.50
N LEU A 59 -16.74 -15.13 -1.46
CA LEU A 59 -17.52 -14.67 -2.61
C LEU A 59 -17.48 -13.14 -2.80
N ALA A 60 -17.21 -12.37 -1.75
CA ALA A 60 -16.97 -10.92 -1.84
C ALA A 60 -15.62 -10.60 -2.51
N PHE A 61 -14.59 -11.44 -2.31
CA PHE A 61 -13.27 -11.24 -2.93
C PHE A 61 -13.24 -11.47 -4.45
N HIS A 62 -14.16 -12.27 -5.00
CA HIS A 62 -14.19 -12.57 -6.45
C HIS A 62 -14.92 -11.53 -7.30
N LYS A 63 -15.61 -10.55 -6.68
CA LYS A 63 -16.39 -9.52 -7.38
C LYS A 63 -15.76 -8.13 -7.38
N ILE A 64 -14.60 -7.95 -6.76
CA ILE A 64 -13.92 -6.64 -6.63
C ILE A 64 -12.83 -6.45 -7.71
N ALA A 65 -12.41 -7.51 -8.42
CA ALA A 65 -11.27 -7.45 -9.32
C ALA A 65 -11.60 -7.20 -10.80
N THR A 66 -12.87 -7.20 -11.21
CA THR A 66 -13.25 -6.99 -12.61
C THR A 66 -14.64 -6.39 -12.68
N THR A 67 -14.79 -5.34 -13.49
CA THR A 67 -16.00 -4.55 -13.83
C THR A 67 -16.26 -3.28 -13.01
N THR A 68 -16.29 -2.21 -13.78
CA THR A 68 -16.74 -0.83 -13.56
C THR A 68 -18.11 -0.74 -12.88
N GLU A 69 -18.29 0.33 -12.10
CA GLU A 69 -19.54 0.83 -11.52
C GLU A 69 -20.31 -0.10 -10.57
N TYR A 70 -20.00 -0.07 -9.26
CA TYR A 70 -21.04 -0.25 -8.22
C TYR A 70 -20.67 0.49 -6.94
N SER A 71 -21.53 1.44 -6.56
CA SER A 71 -21.58 2.14 -5.28
C SER A 71 -21.50 1.14 -4.12
N THR A 72 -20.33 1.05 -3.49
CA THR A 72 -20.14 0.31 -2.24
C THR A 72 -20.62 1.23 -1.12
N LYS A 73 -21.52 0.77 -0.25
CA LYS A 73 -22.03 1.60 0.85
C LYS A 73 -20.86 1.95 1.78
N ILE A 74 -20.68 3.24 2.06
CA ILE A 74 -19.64 3.81 2.93
C ILE A 74 -19.48 3.04 4.25
N THR A 75 -20.58 2.53 4.80
CA THR A 75 -20.62 1.70 6.02
C THR A 75 -19.81 0.40 5.93
N ASP A 76 -19.76 -0.26 4.76
CA ASP A 76 -19.01 -1.51 4.59
C ASP A 76 -17.48 -1.26 4.57
N LEU A 77 -17.08 -0.08 4.07
CA LEU A 77 -15.69 0.33 3.99
C LEU A 77 -15.14 0.81 5.34
N ILE A 78 -15.96 1.52 6.11
CA ILE A 78 -15.64 1.97 7.46
C ILE A 78 -15.38 0.80 8.41
N ASN A 79 -16.23 -0.22 8.39
CA ASN A 79 -16.03 -1.46 9.16
C ASN A 79 -14.75 -2.20 8.75
N HIS A 80 -14.39 -2.13 7.45
CA HIS A 80 -13.14 -2.68 6.92
C HIS A 80 -11.91 -1.87 7.32
N ILE A 81 -12.01 -0.54 7.46
CA ILE A 81 -10.93 0.32 7.96
C ILE A 81 -10.68 0.02 9.44
N GLY A 82 -11.74 -0.04 10.26
CA GLY A 82 -11.65 -0.37 11.69
C GLY A 82 -10.94 -1.69 11.92
N SER A 83 -11.48 -2.78 11.36
CA SER A 83 -10.89 -4.13 11.49
C SER A 83 -9.46 -4.28 10.96
N LYS A 84 -9.04 -3.40 10.04
CA LYS A 84 -7.67 -3.37 9.53
C LYS A 84 -6.68 -2.62 10.41
N MET A 85 -7.17 -1.90 11.42
CA MET A 85 -6.42 -1.02 12.31
C MET A 85 -6.56 -1.42 13.80
N ASP A 86 -7.27 -2.50 14.14
CA ASP A 86 -7.50 -2.93 15.54
C ASP A 86 -6.19 -3.04 16.37
N ASP A 87 -5.12 -3.58 15.77
CA ASP A 87 -3.81 -3.67 16.41
C ASP A 87 -3.08 -2.31 16.53
N GLU A 88 -3.56 -1.24 15.89
CA GLU A 88 -2.89 0.05 15.69
C GLU A 88 -3.36 1.15 16.65
N PHE A 89 -4.48 0.95 17.35
CA PHE A 89 -5.04 1.89 18.31
C PHE A 89 -4.47 1.69 19.72
N ILE A 90 -4.14 2.80 20.35
CA ILE A 90 -3.82 2.87 21.78
C ILE A 90 -4.82 3.79 22.48
N ILE A 91 -5.13 3.46 23.72
CA ILE A 91 -5.91 4.29 24.63
C ILE A 91 -5.01 4.73 25.78
N CYS A 92 -5.08 6.00 26.16
CA CYS A 92 -4.34 6.53 27.29
C CYS A 92 -5.19 7.51 28.11
N ASP A 93 -4.80 7.75 29.36
CA ASP A 93 -5.45 8.75 30.19
C ASP A 93 -5.28 10.16 29.59
N ILE A 94 -6.21 11.06 29.91
CA ILE A 94 -6.22 12.42 29.33
C ILE A 94 -4.91 13.17 29.58
N ASP A 95 -4.35 13.12 30.79
CA ASP A 95 -3.08 13.80 31.10
C ASP A 95 -1.91 13.23 30.29
N ALA A 96 -1.87 11.90 30.11
CA ALA A 96 -0.85 11.24 29.29
C ALA A 96 -1.01 11.64 27.82
N PHE A 97 -2.25 11.73 27.32
CA PHE A 97 -2.55 12.19 25.97
C PHE A 97 -2.10 13.64 25.76
N MET A 98 -2.48 14.54 26.67
CA MET A 98 -2.14 15.96 26.58
C MET A 98 -0.63 16.17 26.55
N ASN A 99 0.11 15.51 27.44
CA ASN A 99 1.57 15.65 27.49
C ASN A 99 2.29 15.03 26.27
N ALA A 100 1.78 13.92 25.73
CA ALA A 100 2.43 13.23 24.62
C ALA A 100 2.08 13.83 23.26
N TYR A 101 0.80 14.13 23.02
CA TYR A 101 0.28 14.32 21.66
C TYR A 101 -0.15 15.73 21.32
N LEU A 102 -0.64 16.52 22.26
CA LEU A 102 -1.05 17.89 21.95
C LEU A 102 0.13 18.75 21.43
N PRO A 103 -0.15 19.79 20.62
CA PRO A 103 0.82 20.82 20.24
C PRO A 103 1.66 21.31 21.42
N PHE A 104 0.98 21.71 22.50
CA PHE A 104 1.54 22.10 23.78
C PHE A 104 0.46 21.98 24.86
N VAL A 105 0.83 22.12 26.13
CA VAL A 105 -0.11 22.19 27.25
C VAL A 105 -0.01 23.60 27.87
N PRO A 106 -1.07 24.42 27.82
CA PRO A 106 -1.11 25.72 28.49
C PRO A 106 -0.75 25.64 29.98
N SER A 107 -0.05 26.65 30.50
CA SER A 107 0.23 26.75 31.92
C SER A 107 -1.04 27.08 32.71
N ALA A 108 -1.08 26.69 33.99
CA ALA A 108 -2.20 27.04 34.87
C ALA A 108 -2.41 28.57 34.97
N ASP A 109 -1.32 29.34 34.92
CA ASP A 109 -1.37 30.80 34.94
C ASP A 109 -2.00 31.38 33.66
N HIS A 110 -1.69 30.81 32.48
CA HIS A 110 -2.30 31.24 31.22
C HIS A 110 -3.79 30.90 31.16
N LEU A 111 -4.17 29.70 31.64
CA LEU A 111 -5.57 29.29 31.73
C LEU A 111 -6.34 30.23 32.65
N LYS A 112 -5.80 30.51 33.85
CA LYS A 112 -6.41 31.43 34.80
C LYS A 112 -6.53 32.84 34.23
N SER A 113 -5.49 33.35 33.57
CA SER A 113 -5.53 34.66 32.95
C SER A 113 -6.60 34.72 31.87
N CYS A 114 -6.66 33.75 30.95
CA CYS A 114 -7.67 33.71 29.89
C CYS A 114 -9.09 33.60 30.45
N LEU A 115 -9.28 32.81 31.51
CA LEU A 115 -10.54 32.73 32.24
C LEU A 115 -10.96 34.12 32.74
N GLU A 116 -10.12 34.79 33.51
CA GLU A 116 -10.41 36.09 34.13
C GLU A 116 -10.61 37.22 33.10
N THR A 117 -9.80 37.25 32.03
CA THR A 117 -9.81 38.36 31.07
C THR A 117 -10.83 38.20 29.95
N ASN A 118 -11.07 36.97 29.46
CA ASN A 118 -11.83 36.73 28.23
C ASN A 118 -13.16 36.00 28.47
N LEU A 119 -13.24 35.12 29.47
CA LEU A 119 -14.41 34.25 29.68
C LEU A 119 -15.30 34.68 30.86
N GLU A 120 -14.74 35.16 31.98
CA GLU A 120 -15.50 35.63 33.15
C GLU A 120 -16.31 36.91 32.89
N THR A 121 -15.94 37.67 31.86
CA THR A 121 -16.66 38.86 31.40
C THR A 121 -17.93 38.53 30.61
N THR A 122 -18.24 37.24 30.41
CA THR A 122 -19.35 36.74 29.60
C THR A 122 -20.42 36.03 30.45
N ASP A 123 -21.66 35.94 29.95
CA ASP A 123 -22.77 35.21 30.61
C ASP A 123 -22.61 33.66 30.56
N PHE A 124 -21.46 33.15 30.07
CA PHE A 124 -21.23 31.71 29.84
C PHE A 124 -20.73 30.95 31.06
N MET A 125 -20.29 31.63 32.12
CA MET A 125 -19.68 31.04 33.31
C MET A 125 -20.51 31.33 34.57
N ASP A 126 -20.78 30.31 35.39
CA ASP A 126 -21.30 30.55 36.75
C ASP A 126 -20.17 30.99 37.67
N LYS A 127 -20.39 32.05 38.45
CA LYS A 127 -19.40 32.64 39.36
C LYS A 127 -19.29 31.88 40.70
N SER A 128 -19.56 30.58 40.70
CA SER A 128 -19.47 29.72 41.89
C SER A 128 -18.03 29.20 42.11
N GLU A 129 -17.72 28.58 43.26
CA GLU A 129 -16.38 28.01 43.56
C GLU A 129 -15.93 26.92 42.56
N ILE A 130 -16.84 26.44 41.70
CA ILE A 130 -16.55 25.51 40.60
C ILE A 130 -17.01 26.21 39.30
N PHE A 131 -16.08 26.46 38.38
CA PHE A 131 -16.41 26.98 37.05
C PHE A 131 -17.35 25.98 36.36
N SER A 132 -18.48 26.46 35.85
CA SER A 132 -19.43 25.63 35.10
C SER A 132 -19.84 26.38 33.85
N LEU A 133 -19.74 25.73 32.69
CA LEU A 133 -20.21 26.27 31.43
C LEU A 133 -21.75 26.30 31.45
N CYS A 134 -22.32 27.46 31.78
CA CYS A 134 -23.76 27.70 31.87
C CYS A 134 -24.50 27.28 30.59
N ALA A 135 -23.84 27.42 29.45
CA ALA A 135 -24.36 27.05 28.13
C ALA A 135 -24.64 25.55 27.96
N PHE A 136 -24.06 24.69 28.81
CA PHE A 136 -24.16 23.23 28.72
C PHE A 136 -24.71 22.57 30.00
N ARG A 137 -25.37 23.33 30.88
CA ARG A 137 -25.93 22.80 32.14
C ARG A 137 -26.95 21.68 31.94
N ASP A 138 -27.69 21.70 30.84
CA ASP A 138 -28.72 20.71 30.51
C ASP A 138 -28.16 19.52 29.71
N THR A 139 -26.90 19.57 29.28
CA THR A 139 -26.23 18.52 28.48
C THR A 139 -25.99 17.19 29.21
N PRO A 140 -25.80 17.11 30.55
CA PRO A 140 -25.62 15.83 31.26
C PRO A 140 -26.89 14.99 31.40
N VAL A 141 -28.08 15.58 31.24
CA VAL A 141 -29.39 14.91 31.39
C VAL A 141 -30.17 15.13 30.11
N ILE A 142 -30.00 14.22 29.17
CA ILE A 142 -30.72 14.25 27.89
C ILE A 142 -32.19 13.91 28.16
N ASP A 143 -32.98 14.90 28.54
CA ASP A 143 -34.43 14.82 28.53
C ASP A 143 -34.87 14.84 27.06
N GLU A 144 -35.49 13.75 26.58
CA GLU A 144 -36.01 13.64 25.20
C GLU A 144 -36.96 14.81 24.86
N ASP A 145 -37.64 15.38 25.85
CA ASP A 145 -38.55 16.51 25.68
C ASP A 145 -37.81 17.84 25.39
N ILE A 146 -36.54 17.99 25.80
CA ILE A 146 -35.69 19.16 25.52
C ILE A 146 -35.01 19.02 24.15
N VAL A 147 -34.57 17.80 23.80
CA VAL A 147 -33.91 17.50 22.51
C VAL A 147 -34.87 17.60 21.33
N GLY A 148 -36.15 17.30 21.52
CA GLY A 148 -37.16 17.20 20.46
C GLY A 148 -37.38 18.45 19.56
N LYS A 149 -36.67 19.55 19.79
CA LYS A 149 -36.70 20.76 18.95
C LYS A 149 -35.34 21.33 18.50
N ARG A 150 -34.20 20.87 19.02
CA ARG A 150 -32.87 21.43 18.72
C ARG A 150 -32.00 20.42 17.96
N THR A 151 -31.23 20.90 16.99
CA THR A 151 -30.26 20.07 16.26
C THR A 151 -28.95 19.91 17.06
N GLU A 152 -28.11 18.93 16.70
CA GLU A 152 -26.74 18.78 17.23
C GLU A 152 -25.96 20.11 17.11
N MET A 153 -26.08 20.79 15.96
CA MET A 153 -25.47 22.11 15.73
C MET A 153 -25.98 23.20 16.68
N ASP A 154 -27.27 23.18 17.05
CA ASP A 154 -27.83 24.15 17.99
C ASP A 154 -27.33 23.91 19.42
N ILE A 155 -27.13 22.65 19.80
CA ILE A 155 -26.69 22.24 21.14
C ILE A 155 -25.21 22.57 21.34
N TYR A 156 -24.36 22.28 20.35
CA TYR A 156 -22.93 22.56 20.42
C TYR A 156 -22.54 23.95 19.88
N GLY A 157 -23.51 24.73 19.40
CA GLY A 157 -23.33 26.12 18.97
C GLY A 157 -22.49 27.02 19.89
N PRO A 158 -22.64 26.96 21.23
CA PRO A 158 -21.84 27.77 22.15
C PRO A 158 -20.32 27.55 22.06
N LEU A 159 -19.84 26.42 21.52
CA LEU A 159 -18.41 26.17 21.32
C LEU A 159 -17.75 27.19 20.39
N ALA A 160 -18.47 27.69 19.38
CA ALA A 160 -17.96 28.72 18.47
C ALA A 160 -17.73 30.07 19.18
N LEU A 161 -18.55 30.40 20.17
CA LEU A 161 -18.39 31.62 20.97
C LEU A 161 -17.22 31.49 21.96
N ILE A 162 -17.04 30.29 22.53
CA ILE A 162 -15.87 29.98 23.38
C ILE A 162 -14.58 30.09 22.57
N ASP A 163 -14.56 29.55 21.35
CA ASP A 163 -13.42 29.70 20.40
C ASP A 163 -13.07 31.15 20.13
N GLU A 164 -14.05 31.99 19.81
CA GLU A 164 -13.85 33.42 19.56
C GLU A 164 -13.21 34.10 20.79
N LYS A 165 -13.74 33.84 21.98
CA LYS A 165 -13.24 34.48 23.22
C LYS A 165 -11.84 34.01 23.60
N ILE A 166 -11.53 32.72 23.43
CA ILE A 166 -10.18 32.20 23.64
C ILE A 166 -9.23 32.74 22.56
N GLY A 167 -9.70 32.88 21.32
CA GLY A 167 -8.93 33.42 20.21
C GLY A 167 -8.52 34.89 20.39
N ASP A 168 -9.32 35.67 21.13
CA ASP A 168 -9.02 37.05 21.52
C ASP A 168 -7.97 37.16 22.64
N PHE A 169 -7.51 36.05 23.22
CA PHE A 169 -6.53 36.07 24.32
C PHE A 169 -5.15 36.46 23.80
N ASP A 170 -4.53 37.46 24.42
CA ASP A 170 -3.15 37.88 24.13
C ASP A 170 -2.17 36.93 24.82
N HIS A 171 -1.89 35.80 24.19
CA HIS A 171 -1.02 34.77 24.77
C HIS A 171 0.44 35.26 24.83
N PRO A 172 1.10 35.23 26.01
CA PRO A 172 2.39 35.90 26.21
C PRO A 172 3.53 35.32 25.37
N ASP A 173 3.49 34.00 25.11
CA ASP A 173 4.58 33.28 24.44
C ASP A 173 4.25 32.80 23.01
N ARG A 174 3.02 33.01 22.52
CA ARG A 174 2.54 32.37 21.28
C ARG A 174 1.62 33.30 20.51
N GLU A 175 1.80 33.35 19.20
CA GLU A 175 0.91 34.11 18.32
C GLU A 175 -0.35 33.31 17.99
N ARG A 176 -1.47 34.03 17.84
CA ARG A 176 -2.74 33.47 17.39
C ARG A 176 -2.63 32.99 15.94
N ASN A 177 -2.95 31.73 15.67
CA ASN A 177 -2.94 31.18 14.32
C ASN A 177 -4.23 31.50 13.52
N LYS A 178 -4.27 31.09 12.25
CA LYS A 178 -5.40 31.34 11.32
C LYS A 178 -6.59 30.38 11.43
N PHE A 179 -6.49 29.30 12.21
CA PHE A 179 -7.55 28.30 12.33
C PHE A 179 -8.56 28.74 13.38
N LYS A 180 -9.85 28.52 13.14
CA LYS A 180 -10.93 28.79 14.10
C LYS A 180 -11.93 27.65 14.12
N TYR A 181 -12.63 27.48 15.23
CA TYR A 181 -13.73 26.54 15.31
C TYR A 181 -14.88 26.97 14.41
N CYS A 182 -15.39 26.05 13.59
CA CYS A 182 -16.55 26.27 12.74
C CYS A 182 -17.46 25.04 12.76
N ASN A 183 -18.77 25.26 12.99
CA ASN A 183 -19.79 24.25 12.76
C ASN A 183 -20.05 24.12 11.26
N LEU A 184 -20.08 22.89 10.75
CA LEU A 184 -20.18 22.61 9.32
C LEU A 184 -21.54 21.97 9.01
N PRO A 185 -22.42 22.65 8.24
CA PRO A 185 -23.71 22.07 7.88
C PRO A 185 -23.54 20.80 7.02
N SER A 186 -24.34 19.77 7.28
CA SER A 186 -24.26 18.47 6.58
C SER A 186 -24.47 18.54 5.06
N LYS A 187 -24.98 19.66 4.52
CA LYS A 187 -25.21 19.88 3.08
C LYS A 187 -24.05 20.57 2.36
N THR A 188 -23.06 21.11 3.07
CA THR A 188 -21.95 21.90 2.50
C THR A 188 -20.65 21.11 2.35
N THR A 189 -20.61 19.87 2.86
CA THR A 189 -19.41 19.04 2.96
C THR A 189 -19.37 17.94 1.91
N GLU A 190 -19.83 18.21 0.68
CA GLU A 190 -19.59 17.32 -0.46
C GLU A 190 -18.10 17.40 -0.85
N LEU A 191 -17.28 16.63 -0.15
CA LEU A 191 -15.85 16.47 -0.45
C LEU A 191 -15.70 15.65 -1.73
N THR A 192 -14.96 16.18 -2.69
CA THR A 192 -14.99 15.72 -4.08
C THR A 192 -14.11 14.48 -4.30
N ILE A 193 -14.60 13.31 -3.93
CA ILE A 193 -14.15 12.02 -4.47
C ILE A 193 -15.38 11.17 -4.81
N PRO A 194 -15.56 10.73 -6.07
CA PRO A 194 -16.66 9.82 -6.43
C PRO A 194 -16.57 8.53 -5.59
N GLY A 195 -17.49 8.37 -4.63
CA GLY A 195 -17.58 7.19 -3.75
C GLY A 195 -17.16 7.37 -2.29
N PHE A 196 -16.59 8.51 -1.90
CA PHE A 196 -16.20 8.84 -0.51
C PHE A 196 -16.74 10.21 -0.13
N ILE A 197 -17.95 10.27 0.44
CA ILE A 197 -18.50 11.51 1.01
C ILE A 197 -18.37 11.40 2.53
N ASN A 198 -17.38 12.07 3.12
CA ASN A 198 -17.27 12.22 4.58
C ASN A 198 -17.68 13.65 4.97
N THR A 199 -18.78 13.78 5.68
CA THR A 199 -19.21 15.04 6.28
C THR A 199 -18.80 15.07 7.75
N VAL A 200 -17.95 16.01 8.15
CA VAL A 200 -17.67 16.28 9.57
C VAL A 200 -18.67 17.30 10.12
N ASP A 201 -18.95 17.25 11.42
CA ASP A 201 -19.96 18.11 12.06
C ASP A 201 -19.41 19.49 12.43
N ALA A 202 -18.14 19.56 12.85
CA ALA A 202 -17.40 20.80 13.07
C ALA A 202 -15.90 20.60 12.79
N CYS A 203 -15.13 21.70 12.74
CA CYS A 203 -13.70 21.64 12.50
C CYS A 203 -12.98 22.91 12.99
N PHE A 204 -11.73 22.78 13.44
CA PHE A 204 -10.80 23.91 13.42
C PHE A 204 -10.28 24.10 11.99
N ILE A 205 -10.70 25.18 11.33
CA ILE A 205 -10.55 25.38 9.88
C ILE A 205 -10.14 26.82 9.56
N ILE A 206 -9.48 27.03 8.42
CA ILE A 206 -9.16 28.36 7.88
C ILE A 206 -10.32 28.93 7.07
N ASP A 207 -10.44 30.26 7.03
CA ASP A 207 -11.52 30.94 6.30
C ASP A 207 -11.49 30.68 4.79
N GLU A 208 -10.29 30.58 4.20
CA GLU A 208 -10.11 30.32 2.78
C GLU A 208 -10.72 28.97 2.36
N ALA A 209 -10.74 27.99 3.27
CA ALA A 209 -11.31 26.67 2.99
C ALA A 209 -12.83 26.62 3.06
N ILE A 210 -13.47 27.62 3.69
CA ILE A 210 -14.93 27.78 3.78
C ILE A 210 -15.46 28.59 2.58
N ASN A 211 -14.73 29.63 2.16
CA ASN A 211 -15.20 30.62 1.18
C ASN A 211 -15.35 30.11 -0.26
N HIS A 212 -14.96 28.87 -0.57
CA HIS A 212 -15.20 28.21 -1.85
C HIS A 212 -16.57 27.51 -1.94
N ALA A 213 -17.57 28.02 -1.22
CA ALA A 213 -18.88 27.40 -0.92
C ALA A 213 -19.71 26.87 -2.12
N GLU A 214 -19.37 27.18 -3.37
CA GLU A 214 -19.97 26.55 -4.55
C GLU A 214 -19.36 25.16 -4.90
N ARG A 215 -18.25 24.74 -4.26
CA ARG A 215 -17.44 23.56 -4.63
C ARG A 215 -17.17 22.54 -3.50
N GLY A 216 -17.75 22.73 -2.32
CA GLY A 216 -17.44 21.92 -1.14
C GLY A 216 -16.21 22.41 -0.35
N ILE A 217 -16.06 21.95 0.89
CA ILE A 217 -15.00 22.39 1.81
C ILE A 217 -13.66 21.74 1.44
N SER A 218 -12.55 22.49 1.41
CA SER A 218 -11.24 21.91 1.11
C SER A 218 -10.62 21.22 2.33
N THR A 219 -10.20 19.96 2.18
CA THR A 219 -9.48 19.21 3.24
C THR A 219 -8.13 19.82 3.62
N HIS A 220 -7.53 20.62 2.73
CA HIS A 220 -6.25 21.31 2.96
C HIS A 220 -6.30 22.35 4.10
N GLY A 221 -7.49 22.90 4.38
CA GLY A 221 -7.70 23.90 5.43
C GLY A 221 -8.21 23.34 6.75
N MET A 222 -8.51 22.04 6.82
CA MET A 222 -9.08 21.38 8.01
C MET A 222 -7.98 20.89 8.94
N ALA A 223 -7.75 21.55 10.08
CA ALA A 223 -6.74 21.17 11.06
C ALA A 223 -7.20 20.07 12.01
N VAL A 224 -8.39 20.22 12.60
CA VAL A 224 -8.89 19.30 13.63
C VAL A 224 -10.38 19.06 13.40
N PRO A 225 -10.77 17.99 12.67
CA PRO A 225 -12.17 17.60 12.54
C PRO A 225 -12.81 17.22 13.88
N ILE A 226 -14.11 17.48 14.00
CA ILE A 226 -14.90 17.26 15.21
C ILE A 226 -16.21 16.56 14.82
N GLU A 227 -16.54 15.49 15.55
CA GLU A 227 -17.77 14.71 15.39
C GLU A 227 -18.60 14.80 16.68
N GLN A 228 -19.91 14.99 16.54
CA GLN A 228 -20.78 15.39 17.65
C GLN A 228 -22.06 14.55 17.66
N ARG A 229 -22.37 13.97 18.82
CA ARG A 229 -23.62 13.23 19.06
C ARG A 229 -24.21 13.64 20.39
N ILE A 230 -25.52 13.87 20.42
CA ILE A 230 -26.21 14.24 21.67
C ILE A 230 -26.31 13.02 22.61
N SER A 231 -26.25 11.79 22.10
CA SER A 231 -26.44 10.57 22.89
C SER A 231 -25.12 9.84 23.17
N THR A 232 -25.08 9.10 24.28
CA THR A 232 -23.97 8.23 24.69
C THR A 232 -24.23 6.76 24.37
N THR A 233 -25.18 6.44 23.48
CA THR A 233 -25.43 5.04 23.12
C THR A 233 -24.20 4.44 22.44
N ASN A 234 -23.94 3.15 22.69
CA ASN A 234 -22.82 2.44 22.04
C ASN A 234 -22.86 2.55 20.50
N LYS A 235 -24.06 2.62 19.92
CA LYS A 235 -24.24 2.76 18.48
C LYS A 235 -23.76 4.12 17.98
N ASP A 236 -24.13 5.20 18.68
CA ASP A 236 -23.74 6.56 18.30
C ASP A 236 -22.24 6.80 18.55
N TRP A 237 -21.70 6.24 19.64
CA TRP A 237 -20.26 6.25 19.91
C TRP A 237 -19.46 5.54 18.82
N LEU A 238 -19.89 4.34 18.40
CA LEU A 238 -19.24 3.62 17.28
C LEU A 238 -19.33 4.46 16.00
N HIS A 239 -20.49 5.02 15.71
CA HIS A 239 -20.70 5.82 14.51
C HIS A 239 -19.85 7.10 14.46
N ASN A 240 -19.66 7.79 15.60
CA ASN A 240 -18.75 8.94 15.69
C ASN A 240 -17.30 8.56 15.42
N ASN A 241 -16.83 7.48 16.06
CA ASN A 241 -15.46 6.98 15.86
C ASN A 241 -15.20 6.62 14.39
N GLU A 242 -16.18 5.99 13.76
CA GLU A 242 -16.18 5.63 12.35
C GLU A 242 -16.06 6.85 11.43
N LYS A 243 -16.90 7.88 11.63
CA LYS A 243 -16.84 9.13 10.87
C LYS A 243 -15.50 9.85 11.07
N MET A 244 -15.05 9.95 12.33
CA MET A 244 -13.79 10.60 12.69
C MET A 244 -12.57 9.93 12.03
N LEU A 245 -12.54 8.60 12.05
CA LEU A 245 -11.49 7.82 11.40
C LEU A 245 -11.51 8.02 9.88
N SER A 246 -12.70 7.97 9.27
CA SER A 246 -12.88 8.18 7.83
C SER A 246 -12.42 9.57 7.39
N ALA A 247 -12.79 10.61 8.14
CA ALA A 247 -12.38 12.00 7.88
C ALA A 247 -10.86 12.16 7.94
N ASN A 248 -10.20 11.60 8.97
CA ASN A 248 -8.75 11.70 9.11
C ASN A 248 -7.99 10.89 8.05
N VAL A 249 -8.48 9.71 7.67
CA VAL A 249 -7.93 8.94 6.53
C VAL A 249 -7.96 9.80 5.26
N GLN A 250 -9.06 10.50 5.02
CA GLN A 250 -9.22 11.38 3.85
C GLN A 250 -8.27 12.58 3.91
N ILE A 251 -8.28 13.35 5.00
CA ILE A 251 -7.39 14.52 5.18
C ILE A 251 -5.93 14.14 4.94
N MET A 252 -5.49 13.02 5.52
CA MET A 252 -4.12 12.54 5.38
C MET A 252 -3.80 11.95 4.00
N ASN A 253 -4.79 11.52 3.22
CA ASN A 253 -4.60 11.07 1.85
C ASN A 253 -4.52 12.27 0.89
N ASP A 254 -5.42 13.24 1.05
CA ASP A 254 -5.57 14.39 0.17
C ASP A 254 -4.41 15.40 0.32
N ASP A 255 -4.05 15.75 1.56
CA ASP A 255 -3.02 16.76 1.82
C ASP A 255 -1.67 16.13 2.13
N VAL A 256 -0.71 16.27 1.19
CA VAL A 256 0.64 15.69 1.32
C VAL A 256 1.43 16.28 2.49
N ARG A 257 1.07 17.48 2.95
CA ARG A 257 1.77 18.15 4.06
C ARG A 257 1.48 17.48 5.40
N ARG A 258 0.46 16.62 5.51
CA ARG A 258 0.05 16.00 6.77
C ARG A 258 0.99 14.88 7.21
N MET A 259 1.83 15.20 8.21
CA MET A 259 2.64 14.22 8.93
C MET A 259 1.82 13.45 9.97
N PHE A 260 0.91 14.17 10.65
CA PHE A 260 -0.05 13.67 11.61
C PHE A 260 -1.27 14.61 11.62
N THR A 261 -2.37 14.17 12.22
CA THR A 261 -3.60 14.96 12.39
C THR A 261 -4.22 14.71 13.77
N PHE A 262 -5.17 15.57 14.15
CA PHE A 262 -5.94 15.45 15.38
C PHE A 262 -7.42 15.24 15.08
N GLY A 263 -8.18 14.81 16.08
CA GLY A 263 -9.63 14.78 16.03
C GLY A 263 -10.25 14.93 17.41
N ILE A 264 -11.50 15.36 17.47
CA ILE A 264 -12.28 15.45 18.71
C ILE A 264 -13.63 14.77 18.50
N THR A 265 -13.98 13.83 19.36
CA THR A 265 -15.35 13.28 19.39
C THR A 265 -16.05 13.78 20.64
N ILE A 266 -17.32 14.13 20.50
CA ILE A 266 -18.17 14.59 21.61
C ILE A 266 -19.45 13.75 21.61
N GLU A 267 -19.68 13.04 22.71
CA GLU A 267 -20.88 12.26 22.99
C GLU A 267 -21.57 12.82 24.24
N ALA A 268 -22.70 13.51 24.06
CA ALA A 268 -23.37 14.31 25.08
C ALA A 268 -22.42 15.36 25.68
N ASN A 269 -21.94 15.15 26.90
CA ASN A 269 -20.98 15.99 27.60
C ASN A 269 -19.57 15.38 27.70
N GLU A 270 -19.36 14.17 27.15
CA GLU A 270 -18.09 13.46 27.16
C GLU A 270 -17.29 13.80 25.91
N MET A 271 -16.05 14.24 26.08
CA MET A 271 -15.12 14.58 25.00
C MET A 271 -13.95 13.60 24.99
N SER A 272 -13.58 13.10 23.80
CA SER A 272 -12.35 12.32 23.59
C SER A 272 -11.46 12.97 22.54
N LEU A 273 -10.15 12.94 22.79
CA LEU A 273 -9.13 13.47 21.88
C LEU A 273 -8.47 12.35 21.08
N TRP A 274 -8.19 12.64 19.82
CA TRP A 274 -7.59 11.71 18.86
C TRP A 274 -6.30 12.28 18.30
N TYR A 275 -5.29 11.43 18.17
CA TYR A 275 -4.04 11.71 17.47
C TYR A 275 -3.80 10.61 16.44
N TYR A 276 -3.60 11.01 15.18
CA TYR A 276 -3.41 10.12 14.05
C TYR A 276 -2.04 10.36 13.44
N SER A 277 -1.22 9.34 13.35
CA SER A 277 0.11 9.42 12.73
C SER A 277 0.41 8.20 11.89
N ARG A 278 1.48 8.25 11.10
CA ARG A 278 1.89 7.08 10.30
C ARG A 278 2.44 5.92 11.14
N SER A 279 2.71 6.14 12.43
CA SER A 279 3.20 5.15 13.39
C SER A 279 2.07 4.42 14.11
N HIS A 280 1.11 5.17 14.66
CA HIS A 280 -0.01 4.69 15.48
C HIS A 280 -1.13 5.73 15.56
N THR A 281 -2.28 5.28 16.04
CA THR A 281 -3.41 6.15 16.43
C THR A 281 -3.59 6.10 17.94
N ALA A 282 -3.67 7.26 18.59
CA ALA A 282 -3.92 7.39 20.02
C ALA A 282 -5.27 8.04 20.31
N VAL A 283 -5.92 7.58 21.36
CA VAL A 283 -7.21 8.11 21.83
C VAL A 283 -7.11 8.37 23.34
N SER A 284 -7.60 9.51 23.81
CA SER A 284 -7.74 9.75 25.24
C SER A 284 -8.93 8.96 25.79
N ARG A 285 -8.92 8.63 27.08
CA ARG A 285 -10.16 8.31 27.79
C ARG A 285 -11.09 9.55 27.74
N PRO A 286 -12.41 9.33 27.65
CA PRO A 286 -13.38 10.43 27.64
C PRO A 286 -13.32 11.19 28.97
N PHE A 287 -13.57 12.50 28.90
CA PHE A 287 -13.74 13.35 30.07
C PHE A 287 -14.94 14.27 29.88
N SER A 288 -15.59 14.65 30.98
CA SER A 288 -16.71 15.57 30.93
C SER A 288 -16.23 17.02 30.82
N PHE A 289 -16.44 17.66 29.66
CA PHE A 289 -16.07 19.07 29.47
C PHE A 289 -16.95 20.05 30.27
N VAL A 290 -18.07 19.57 30.81
CA VAL A 290 -18.96 20.35 31.70
C VAL A 290 -18.45 20.33 33.14
N GLN A 291 -17.92 19.19 33.60
CA GLN A 291 -17.36 19.05 34.95
C GLN A 291 -15.90 19.51 35.03
N SER A 292 -15.21 19.58 33.89
CA SER A 292 -13.81 20.01 33.77
C SER A 292 -13.66 21.04 32.64
N PRO A 293 -14.27 22.23 32.76
CA PRO A 293 -14.21 23.25 31.71
C PRO A 293 -12.80 23.77 31.45
N GLU A 294 -11.89 23.68 32.42
CA GLU A 294 -10.49 24.06 32.26
C GLU A 294 -9.80 23.20 31.19
N LEU A 295 -10.16 21.91 31.09
CA LEU A 295 -9.64 21.03 30.04
C LEU A 295 -10.10 21.47 28.65
N LEU A 296 -11.38 21.84 28.50
CA LEU A 296 -11.91 22.35 27.23
C LEU A 296 -11.17 23.62 26.79
N ILE A 297 -10.99 24.57 27.71
CA ILE A 297 -10.30 25.84 27.45
C ILE A 297 -8.84 25.55 27.09
N SER A 298 -8.19 24.64 27.81
CA SER A 298 -6.83 24.19 27.51
C SER A 298 -6.71 23.61 26.11
N ILE A 299 -7.66 22.77 25.68
CA ILE A 299 -7.67 22.13 24.35
C ILE A 299 -7.88 23.18 23.25
N PHE A 300 -8.82 24.10 23.42
CA PHE A 300 -9.07 25.17 22.44
C PHE A 300 -7.86 26.09 22.33
N MET A 301 -7.32 26.56 23.46
CA MET A 301 -6.09 27.37 23.46
C MET A 301 -4.92 26.64 22.79
N THR A 302 -4.79 25.33 23.02
CA THR A 302 -3.77 24.51 22.36
C THR A 302 -3.87 24.60 20.84
N PHE A 303 -5.06 24.41 20.26
CA PHE A 303 -5.22 24.42 18.80
C PHE A 303 -5.21 25.82 18.19
N LEU A 304 -5.63 26.85 18.92
CA LEU A 304 -5.69 28.24 18.43
C LEU A 304 -4.32 28.95 18.43
N PHE A 305 -3.39 28.50 19.27
CA PHE A 305 -2.04 29.10 19.40
C PHE A 305 -0.92 28.12 19.00
N ALA A 306 -1.28 27.01 18.34
CA ALA A 306 -0.31 26.09 17.74
C ALA A 306 0.23 26.64 16.42
N THR A 307 1.51 26.38 16.15
CA THR A 307 2.08 26.56 14.80
C THR A 307 1.52 25.52 13.83
N GLU A 308 1.61 25.78 12.52
CA GLU A 308 1.19 24.78 11.52
C GLU A 308 1.94 23.44 11.66
N SER A 309 3.23 23.49 11.99
CA SER A 309 4.02 22.28 12.23
C SER A 309 3.59 21.51 13.47
N GLU A 310 3.21 22.19 14.56
CA GLU A 310 2.62 21.54 15.73
C GLU A 310 1.21 20.96 15.44
N LEU A 311 0.49 21.52 14.47
CA LEU A 311 -0.76 20.98 13.91
C LEU A 311 -0.54 19.86 12.87
N GLY A 312 0.72 19.47 12.62
CA GLY A 312 1.08 18.34 11.78
C GLY A 312 1.30 18.65 10.29
N TYR A 313 1.39 19.93 9.91
CA TYR A 313 1.83 20.33 8.58
C TYR A 313 3.35 20.31 8.44
N ASP A 314 3.86 19.69 7.39
CA ASP A 314 5.28 19.59 7.09
C ASP A 314 5.85 20.95 6.65
N PRO A 315 6.82 21.53 7.37
CA PRO A 315 7.42 22.82 7.00
C PRO A 315 8.22 22.77 5.69
N MET A 316 8.62 21.57 5.23
CA MET A 316 9.39 21.37 4.01
C MET A 316 8.50 21.20 2.77
N VAL A 317 7.18 21.31 2.91
CA VAL A 317 6.23 21.15 1.80
C VAL A 317 5.19 22.26 1.80
N GLN A 318 5.12 22.98 0.69
CA GLN A 318 4.15 24.06 0.51
C GLN A 318 3.15 23.67 -0.58
N CYS A 319 1.86 23.87 -0.32
CA CYS A 319 0.83 23.78 -1.35
C CYS A 319 0.73 25.15 -2.04
N GLN A 320 0.86 25.16 -3.36
CA GLN A 320 0.78 26.36 -4.20
C GLN A 320 -0.67 26.62 -4.62
N ASP A 321 -0.97 27.82 -5.11
CA ASP A 321 -2.33 28.23 -5.53
C ASP A 321 -2.93 27.36 -6.65
N ASP A 322 -2.07 26.72 -7.46
CA ASP A 322 -2.46 25.79 -8.52
C ASP A 322 -2.68 24.35 -8.02
N GLY A 323 -2.63 24.14 -6.70
CA GLY A 323 -2.79 22.85 -6.02
C GLY A 323 -1.60 21.91 -6.18
N ARG A 324 -0.47 22.36 -6.73
CA ARG A 324 0.78 21.58 -6.78
C ARG A 324 1.60 21.79 -5.51
N TYR A 325 2.42 20.80 -5.19
CA TYR A 325 3.28 20.85 -4.01
C TYR A 325 4.69 21.26 -4.40
N MET A 326 5.27 22.17 -3.62
CA MET A 326 6.67 22.54 -3.67
C MET A 326 7.40 21.95 -2.46
N TYR A 327 8.42 21.14 -2.71
CA TYR A 327 9.27 20.51 -1.72
C TYR A 327 10.57 21.28 -1.59
N GLU A 328 10.97 21.51 -0.35
CA GLU A 328 12.27 22.09 0.00
C GLU A 328 13.25 21.00 0.43
N PHE A 329 14.47 21.03 -0.12
CA PHE A 329 15.58 20.18 0.28
C PHE A 329 16.72 21.07 0.81
N PRO A 330 17.06 20.99 2.10
CA PRO A 330 18.12 21.80 2.69
C PRO A 330 19.51 21.29 2.25
N ASP A 331 20.38 22.17 1.74
CA ASP A 331 21.76 21.82 1.31
C ASP A 331 22.83 22.11 2.40
N GLY A 332 22.41 22.37 3.65
CA GLY A 332 23.31 22.61 4.79
C GLY A 332 24.20 23.86 4.71
N LYS A 333 24.11 24.65 3.62
CA LYS A 333 24.94 25.84 3.35
C LYS A 333 24.14 27.15 3.20
N ASN A 334 22.97 27.23 3.83
CA ASN A 334 21.99 28.34 3.72
C ASN A 334 21.35 28.53 2.32
N SER A 335 21.54 27.60 1.39
CA SER A 335 20.76 27.53 0.15
C SER A 335 19.89 26.27 0.17
N SER A 336 18.59 26.42 -0.04
CA SER A 336 17.68 25.29 -0.24
C SER A 336 17.44 25.06 -1.73
N ARG A 337 17.25 23.81 -2.13
CA ARG A 337 16.81 23.46 -3.47
C ARG A 337 15.32 23.14 -3.44
N PHE A 338 14.59 23.69 -4.41
CA PHE A 338 13.15 23.51 -4.47
C PHE A 338 12.78 22.63 -5.67
N TYR A 339 11.78 21.79 -5.45
CA TYR A 339 11.23 20.92 -6.48
C TYR A 339 9.72 21.00 -6.44
N ARG A 340 9.09 21.17 -7.60
CA ARG A 340 7.64 21.25 -7.73
C ARG A 340 7.08 19.98 -8.35
N THR A 341 5.96 19.48 -7.84
CA THR A 341 5.28 18.32 -8.42
C THR A 341 4.79 18.63 -9.83
N VAL A 342 4.91 17.67 -10.74
CA VAL A 342 4.28 17.70 -12.06
C VAL A 342 3.01 16.84 -12.03
N HIS A 343 3.15 15.54 -11.70
CA HIS A 343 2.02 14.63 -11.47
C HIS A 343 2.45 13.45 -10.59
N LEU A 344 1.45 12.75 -10.03
CA LEU A 344 1.67 11.55 -9.22
C LEU A 344 1.91 10.35 -10.14
N ILE A 345 3.06 9.69 -10.03
CA ILE A 345 3.36 8.44 -10.75
C ILE A 345 2.70 7.26 -10.03
N SER A 346 2.83 7.20 -8.70
CA SER A 346 2.25 6.12 -7.89
C SER A 346 1.95 6.58 -6.47
N GLY A 347 0.75 6.32 -6.00
CA GLY A 347 0.33 6.66 -4.63
C GLY A 347 -1.15 6.35 -4.47
N ARG A 348 -1.48 5.11 -4.08
CA ARG A 348 -2.89 4.74 -3.89
C ARG A 348 -3.40 5.31 -2.56
N PRO A 349 -4.61 5.90 -2.53
CA PRO A 349 -5.27 6.23 -1.28
C PRO A 349 -5.30 5.01 -0.37
N SER A 350 -4.76 5.15 0.83
CA SER A 350 -4.72 4.06 1.80
C SER A 350 -6.01 4.03 2.59
N SER A 351 -6.55 2.83 2.82
CA SER A 351 -7.62 2.60 3.79
C SER A 351 -7.09 2.52 5.23
N ARG A 352 -5.82 2.85 5.45
CA ARG A 352 -5.13 2.85 6.75
C ARG A 352 -4.38 4.15 6.92
N ILE A 353 -4.32 4.63 8.16
CA ILE A 353 -3.53 5.82 8.52
C ILE A 353 -2.05 5.46 8.68
N THR A 354 -1.75 4.30 9.29
CA THR A 354 -0.39 3.87 9.59
C THR A 354 0.24 3.06 8.46
N GLY A 355 1.58 3.11 8.36
CA GLY A 355 2.35 2.38 7.36
C GLY A 355 3.32 3.29 6.60
N ARG A 356 3.83 2.81 5.47
CA ARG A 356 4.82 3.55 4.69
C ARG A 356 4.25 4.76 3.95
N MET A 357 2.98 4.70 3.56
CA MET A 357 2.29 5.77 2.81
C MET A 357 3.13 6.35 1.68
N CYS A 358 3.76 5.45 0.90
CA CYS A 358 4.68 5.81 -0.16
C CYS A 358 3.95 6.56 -1.29
N ARG A 359 4.49 7.71 -1.68
CA ARG A 359 4.07 8.47 -2.87
C ARG A 359 5.28 8.69 -3.77
N ILE A 360 5.10 8.44 -5.05
CA ILE A 360 6.10 8.62 -6.09
C ILE A 360 5.60 9.70 -7.04
N TRP A 361 6.33 10.79 -7.14
CA TRP A 361 5.98 11.96 -7.95
C TRP A 361 6.98 12.15 -9.08
N LEU A 362 6.49 12.50 -10.27
CA LEU A 362 7.30 13.25 -11.22
C LEU A 362 7.40 14.68 -10.70
N ILE A 363 8.61 15.22 -10.62
CA ILE A 363 8.87 16.59 -10.18
C ILE A 363 9.78 17.30 -11.17
N GLU A 364 9.83 18.61 -11.07
CA GLU A 364 10.78 19.48 -11.76
C GLU A 364 11.56 20.31 -10.74
N GLU A 365 12.84 20.56 -11.00
CA GLU A 365 13.59 21.59 -10.27
C GLU A 365 12.88 22.94 -10.46
N TYR A 366 12.78 23.73 -9.41
CA TYR A 366 12.00 24.96 -9.42
C TYR A 366 12.73 26.09 -8.71
N ASN A 367 12.73 27.27 -9.31
CA ASN A 367 13.21 28.49 -8.67
C ASN A 367 12.00 29.32 -8.20
N PRO A 368 11.77 29.49 -6.89
CA PRO A 368 10.62 30.24 -6.38
C PRO A 368 10.68 31.74 -6.73
N ASP A 369 11.88 32.31 -6.87
CA ASP A 369 12.07 33.74 -7.17
C ASP A 369 11.78 34.05 -8.65
N THR A 370 12.28 33.22 -9.57
CA THR A 370 12.09 33.43 -11.02
C THR A 370 10.86 32.71 -11.58
N LYS A 371 10.28 31.79 -10.82
CA LYS A 371 9.20 30.87 -11.21
C LYS A 371 9.55 29.95 -12.39
N GLU A 372 10.84 29.75 -12.66
CA GLU A 372 11.32 28.92 -13.75
C GLU A 372 11.40 27.44 -13.33
N ALA A 373 11.01 26.56 -14.25
CA ALA A 373 11.14 25.11 -14.12
C ALA A 373 12.42 24.62 -14.81
N GLY A 374 13.08 23.64 -14.20
CA GLY A 374 14.32 23.03 -14.66
C GLY A 374 14.16 21.55 -15.03
N ALA A 375 15.21 20.78 -14.79
CA ALA A 375 15.23 19.36 -15.13
C ALA A 375 14.23 18.55 -14.29
N GLN A 376 13.62 17.56 -14.93
CA GLN A 376 12.73 16.61 -14.26
C GLN A 376 13.50 15.54 -13.47
N ALA A 377 12.84 15.00 -12.45
CA ALA A 377 13.34 13.96 -11.57
C ALA A 377 12.16 13.17 -10.96
N VAL A 378 12.44 12.09 -10.25
CA VAL A 378 11.43 11.32 -9.52
C VAL A 378 11.64 11.47 -8.01
N LEU A 379 10.60 11.85 -7.28
CA LEU A 379 10.57 11.89 -5.82
C LEU A 379 9.85 10.68 -5.26
N LYS A 380 10.49 9.91 -4.38
CA LYS A 380 9.84 8.95 -3.48
C LYS A 380 9.74 9.58 -2.09
N ASP A 381 8.51 9.83 -1.61
CA ASP A 381 8.20 10.30 -0.25
C ASP A 381 7.56 9.14 0.54
N ALA A 382 8.16 8.74 1.66
CA ALA A 382 7.74 7.58 2.43
C ALA A 382 8.07 7.68 3.93
N TRP A 383 7.39 6.85 4.72
CA TRP A 383 7.58 6.70 6.16
C TRP A 383 8.28 5.38 6.48
N LEU A 384 9.55 5.46 6.85
CA LEU A 384 10.36 4.31 7.24
C LEU A 384 10.20 4.03 8.73
N ASN A 385 10.43 2.79 9.16
CA ASN A 385 10.62 2.54 10.59
C ASN A 385 11.83 3.36 11.08
N ALA A 386 11.79 3.90 12.30
CA ALA A 386 12.80 4.85 12.78
C ALA A 386 14.23 4.27 12.70
N THR A 387 14.38 2.98 13.02
CA THR A 387 15.65 2.24 12.99
C THR A 387 16.03 1.70 11.60
N ALA A 388 15.15 1.79 10.60
CA ALA A 388 15.46 1.33 9.26
C ALA A 388 16.52 2.22 8.61
N LYS A 389 17.43 1.59 7.86
CA LYS A 389 18.37 2.30 7.00
C LYS A 389 17.63 2.98 5.86
N THR A 390 18.15 4.11 5.40
CA THR A 390 17.63 4.82 4.22
C THR A 390 18.04 4.13 2.92
N GLU A 391 17.38 4.47 1.81
CA GLU A 391 17.77 3.97 0.48
C GLU A 391 19.22 4.32 0.16
N ARG A 392 19.66 5.56 0.47
CA ARG A 392 21.06 5.97 0.27
C ARG A 392 22.02 5.13 1.10
N GLU A 393 21.75 4.96 2.39
CA GLU A 393 22.61 4.17 3.28
C GLU A 393 22.76 2.71 2.81
N ILE A 394 21.68 2.13 2.30
CA ILE A 394 21.69 0.76 1.75
C ILE A 394 22.47 0.72 0.44
N GLN A 395 22.21 1.65 -0.49
CA GLN A 395 22.90 1.72 -1.78
C GLN A 395 24.41 1.95 -1.61
N ASP A 396 24.82 2.84 -0.71
CA ASP A 396 26.23 3.12 -0.41
C ASP A 396 26.92 1.90 0.24
N ALA A 397 26.23 1.18 1.11
CA ALA A 397 26.74 -0.05 1.70
C ALA A 397 26.93 -1.13 0.62
N LEU A 398 25.91 -1.36 -0.22
CA LEU A 398 25.97 -2.29 -1.34
C LEU A 398 27.13 -1.96 -2.28
N PHE A 399 27.27 -0.71 -2.71
CA PHE A 399 28.33 -0.30 -3.64
C PHE A 399 29.73 -0.46 -3.06
N ARG A 400 29.89 -0.24 -1.75
CA ARG A 400 31.15 -0.53 -1.04
C ARG A 400 31.44 -2.02 -1.02
N ASP A 401 30.45 -2.84 -0.69
CA ASP A 401 30.60 -4.29 -0.63
C ASP A 401 30.90 -4.92 -2.01
N ILE A 402 30.35 -4.36 -3.09
CA ILE A 402 30.73 -4.73 -4.47
C ILE A 402 32.22 -4.44 -4.67
N LYS A 403 32.68 -3.23 -4.35
CA LYS A 403 34.11 -2.87 -4.51
C LYS A 403 35.01 -3.76 -3.65
N ASP A 404 34.63 -4.05 -2.41
CA ASP A 404 35.42 -4.88 -1.50
C ASP A 404 35.55 -6.32 -2.01
N PHE A 405 34.50 -6.91 -2.58
CA PHE A 405 34.55 -8.25 -3.16
C PHE A 405 35.52 -8.35 -4.35
N TRP A 406 35.55 -7.34 -5.22
CA TRP A 406 36.42 -7.32 -6.39
C TRP A 406 37.87 -6.92 -6.07
N SER A 407 38.08 -6.10 -5.03
CA SER A 407 39.42 -5.70 -4.57
C SER A 407 40.15 -6.84 -3.84
N ASN A 408 39.42 -7.85 -3.39
CA ASN A 408 39.99 -9.02 -2.73
C ASN A 408 40.65 -9.96 -3.76
N ASP A 409 41.96 -10.16 -3.70
CA ASP A 409 42.69 -11.05 -4.63
C ASP A 409 42.53 -12.55 -4.31
N HIS A 410 41.79 -12.92 -3.27
CA HIS A 410 41.56 -14.33 -2.94
C HIS A 410 40.75 -15.04 -4.03
N CYS A 411 41.25 -16.19 -4.44
CA CYS A 411 40.53 -17.16 -5.26
C CYS A 411 39.55 -17.92 -4.35
N PHE A 412 38.26 -17.94 -4.72
CA PHE A 412 37.24 -18.67 -3.97
C PHE A 412 37.35 -20.17 -4.26
N ASN A 413 36.84 -21.01 -3.35
CA ASN A 413 36.86 -22.47 -3.54
C ASN A 413 35.94 -22.90 -4.70
N SER A 414 34.92 -22.09 -4.99
CA SER A 414 34.00 -22.24 -6.11
C SER A 414 34.56 -21.67 -7.42
N PRO A 415 34.90 -22.52 -8.43
CA PRO A 415 35.29 -22.07 -9.76
C PRO A 415 34.23 -21.17 -10.39
N GLN A 416 32.95 -21.51 -10.22
CA GLN A 416 31.81 -20.76 -10.75
C GLN A 416 31.76 -19.32 -10.20
N LEU A 417 32.08 -19.12 -8.92
CA LEU A 417 32.13 -17.78 -8.34
C LEU A 417 33.30 -16.97 -8.94
N ASN A 418 34.44 -17.61 -9.18
CA ASN A 418 35.57 -16.99 -9.85
C ASN A 418 35.25 -16.63 -11.31
N ASP A 419 34.46 -17.44 -12.00
CA ASP A 419 33.99 -17.16 -13.36
C ASP A 419 33.10 -15.91 -13.39
N ILE A 420 32.10 -15.81 -12.49
CA ILE A 420 31.26 -14.61 -12.34
C ILE A 420 32.11 -13.38 -12.03
N LYS A 421 33.06 -13.50 -11.10
CA LYS A 421 33.97 -12.42 -10.72
C LYS A 421 34.82 -11.94 -11.90
N THR A 422 35.32 -12.87 -12.70
CA THR A 422 36.14 -12.56 -13.88
C THR A 422 35.29 -11.89 -14.96
N HIS A 423 34.09 -12.42 -15.22
CA HIS A 423 33.18 -11.90 -16.23
C HIS A 423 32.79 -10.42 -15.99
N HIS A 424 32.58 -10.01 -14.73
CA HIS A 424 32.19 -8.64 -14.38
C HIS A 424 33.34 -7.72 -13.97
N ARG A 425 34.60 -8.13 -14.12
CA ARG A 425 35.77 -7.37 -13.67
C ARG A 425 35.79 -5.95 -14.24
N ASP A 426 35.64 -5.81 -15.55
CA ASP A 426 35.72 -4.52 -16.25
C ASP A 426 34.52 -3.60 -15.92
N LEU A 427 33.34 -4.21 -15.70
CA LEU A 427 32.13 -3.49 -15.29
C LEU A 427 32.31 -2.84 -13.92
N VAL A 428 32.96 -3.55 -12.99
CA VAL A 428 33.22 -3.05 -11.62
C VAL A 428 34.39 -2.06 -11.61
N SER A 429 35.49 -2.36 -12.29
CA SER A 429 36.67 -1.47 -12.32
C SER A 429 36.39 -0.12 -12.99
N SER A 430 35.45 -0.08 -13.95
CA SER A 430 35.01 1.16 -14.60
C SER A 430 33.90 1.90 -13.84
N GLU A 431 33.43 1.37 -12.71
CA GLU A 431 32.26 1.84 -11.93
C GLU A 431 30.93 1.92 -12.71
N LYS A 432 30.88 1.38 -13.93
CA LYS A 432 29.66 1.38 -14.77
C LYS A 432 28.51 0.58 -14.16
N TYR A 433 28.80 -0.36 -13.27
CA TYR A 433 27.77 -1.11 -12.53
C TYR A 433 26.77 -0.22 -11.77
N ARG A 434 27.19 0.98 -11.34
CA ARG A 434 26.29 1.92 -10.65
C ARG A 434 25.10 2.32 -11.52
N GLN A 435 25.28 2.32 -12.84
CA GLN A 435 24.23 2.67 -13.79
C GLN A 435 23.10 1.63 -13.85
N LEU A 436 23.30 0.43 -13.27
CA LEU A 436 22.27 -0.60 -13.15
C LEU A 436 21.25 -0.29 -12.03
N PHE A 437 21.46 0.78 -11.26
CA PHE A 437 20.60 1.23 -10.16
C PHE A 437 20.19 2.68 -10.39
N LEU A 438 19.11 3.13 -9.74
CA LEU A 438 18.72 4.54 -9.78
C LEU A 438 19.77 5.44 -9.13
N GLU A 439 20.11 6.55 -9.79
CA GLU A 439 21.04 7.55 -9.28
C GLU A 439 20.32 8.47 -8.28
N ILE A 440 20.73 8.42 -7.01
CA ILE A 440 20.20 9.29 -5.98
C ILE A 440 20.86 10.67 -6.07
N LYS A 441 20.11 11.69 -6.52
CA LYS A 441 20.57 13.09 -6.56
C LYS A 441 20.66 13.68 -5.16
N LEU A 442 19.58 13.54 -4.38
CA LEU A 442 19.39 14.15 -3.07
C LEU A 442 18.47 13.27 -2.25
N ASP A 443 18.56 13.36 -0.93
CA ASP A 443 17.64 12.74 0.00
C ASP A 443 17.51 13.61 1.25
N TYR A 444 16.43 13.40 1.99
CA TYR A 444 16.11 14.13 3.20
C TYR A 444 15.53 13.15 4.22
N VAL A 445 16.10 13.16 5.42
CA VAL A 445 15.58 12.43 6.58
C VAL A 445 14.88 13.44 7.47
N GLY A 446 13.56 13.34 7.54
CA GLY A 446 12.73 14.22 8.36
C GLY A 446 12.64 13.76 9.82
N PRO A 447 11.79 14.42 10.61
CA PRO A 447 11.63 14.10 12.02
C PRO A 447 11.08 12.67 12.22
N VAL A 448 11.42 12.11 13.37
CA VAL A 448 10.79 10.90 13.89
C VAL A 448 9.45 11.28 14.51
N LEU A 449 8.39 10.55 14.17
CA LEU A 449 7.06 10.77 14.75
C LEU A 449 7.05 10.49 16.25
N LYS A 450 6.08 11.11 16.94
CA LYS A 450 5.89 10.97 18.39
C LYS A 450 5.83 9.49 18.79
N SER A 451 6.49 9.15 19.91
CA SER A 451 6.41 7.81 20.48
C SER A 451 5.05 7.55 21.13
N ILE A 452 4.74 6.28 21.37
CA ILE A 452 3.57 5.89 22.16
C ILE A 452 3.71 6.44 23.58
N ALA A 453 2.66 7.07 24.09
CA ALA A 453 2.58 7.58 25.46
C ALA A 453 2.78 6.43 26.47
N PRO A 454 3.54 6.66 27.57
CA PRO A 454 3.69 5.66 28.63
C PRO A 454 2.34 5.19 29.19
N ASN A 455 2.27 3.93 29.63
CA ASN A 455 1.07 3.32 30.23
C ASN A 455 -0.16 3.27 29.30
N SER A 456 0.01 3.42 27.99
CA SER A 456 -1.09 3.25 27.04
C SER A 456 -1.51 1.79 26.91
N GLU A 457 -2.82 1.54 26.81
CA GLU A 457 -3.42 0.22 26.64
C GLU A 457 -3.75 -0.02 25.15
N PRO A 458 -3.42 -1.18 24.55
CA PRO A 458 -3.94 -1.57 23.25
C PRO A 458 -5.47 -1.66 23.29
N LYS A 459 -6.16 -1.16 22.26
CA LYS A 459 -7.63 -1.11 22.23
C LYS A 459 -8.30 -2.49 22.20
N ASP A 460 -7.62 -3.52 21.69
CA ASP A 460 -8.14 -4.89 21.62
C ASP A 460 -7.17 -5.92 22.22
N ASP A 461 -7.44 -6.36 23.45
CA ASP A 461 -6.92 -7.62 23.95
C ASP A 461 -8.01 -8.46 24.62
N CYS A 462 -9.04 -8.81 23.85
CA CYS A 462 -10.03 -9.82 24.25
C CYS A 462 -9.55 -11.27 24.03
N THR A 463 -8.27 -11.52 23.66
CA THR A 463 -7.79 -12.88 23.38
C THR A 463 -6.42 -13.27 23.96
N SER A 464 -5.67 -12.38 24.63
CA SER A 464 -4.44 -12.82 25.28
C SER A 464 -4.68 -13.54 26.60
N LYS A 465 -3.85 -14.56 26.82
CA LYS A 465 -3.72 -15.20 28.12
C LYS A 465 -2.91 -14.27 29.02
N PRO A 466 -3.29 -14.07 30.30
CA PRO A 466 -2.48 -13.28 31.22
C PRO A 466 -1.12 -13.97 31.44
N GLY A 467 -0.02 -13.21 31.36
CA GLY A 467 1.31 -13.64 31.84
C GLY A 467 2.48 -13.64 30.86
N VAL A 468 2.40 -12.97 29.69
CA VAL A 468 3.59 -12.73 28.86
C VAL A 468 3.84 -11.23 28.80
N GLU A 469 4.90 -10.76 29.46
CA GLU A 469 5.48 -9.45 29.17
C GLU A 469 5.84 -9.41 27.68
N ARG A 470 5.00 -8.75 26.88
CA ARG A 470 5.30 -8.45 25.50
C ARG A 470 5.83 -7.02 25.48
N THR A 471 7.11 -6.87 25.19
CA THR A 471 7.64 -5.60 24.67
C THR A 471 6.80 -5.25 23.45
N THR A 472 6.04 -4.16 23.51
CA THR A 472 5.33 -3.62 22.35
C THR A 472 6.39 -3.34 21.27
N PRO A 473 6.23 -3.85 20.03
CA PRO A 473 7.19 -3.56 18.96
C PRO A 473 7.34 -2.05 18.81
N ASP A 474 8.56 -1.55 18.66
CA ASP A 474 8.78 -0.13 18.34
C ASP A 474 8.09 0.20 16.99
N ARG A 475 7.01 0.96 17.07
CA ARG A 475 6.20 1.41 15.92
C ARG A 475 6.67 2.75 15.38
N SER A 476 7.74 3.31 15.94
CA SER A 476 8.23 4.62 15.55
C SER A 476 8.60 4.64 14.08
N ARG A 477 8.20 5.72 13.40
CA ARG A 477 8.52 5.98 12.00
C ARG A 477 9.19 7.33 11.84
N LYS A 478 10.09 7.40 10.88
CA LYS A 478 10.73 8.63 10.39
C LYS A 478 10.32 8.89 8.95
N GLN A 479 10.18 10.16 8.61
CA GLN A 479 9.97 10.56 7.22
C GLN A 479 11.28 10.42 6.44
N TYR A 480 11.18 9.95 5.21
CA TYR A 480 12.30 9.86 4.28
C TYR A 480 11.85 10.22 2.87
N ARG A 481 12.59 11.15 2.25
CA ARG A 481 12.38 11.58 0.87
C ARG A 481 13.65 11.35 0.09
N VAL A 482 13.51 10.84 -1.12
CA VAL A 482 14.66 10.59 -2.00
C VAL A 482 14.34 11.00 -3.44
N LEU A 483 15.27 11.70 -4.06
CA LEU A 483 15.21 12.18 -5.43
C LEU A 483 16.09 11.32 -6.32
N PHE A 484 15.47 10.63 -7.27
CA PHE A 484 16.14 9.88 -8.32
C PHE A 484 16.25 10.73 -9.58
N LYS A 485 17.39 10.64 -10.26
CA LYS A 485 17.66 11.39 -11.48
C LYS A 485 16.83 10.87 -12.65
N GLU A 486 16.75 9.56 -12.80
CA GLU A 486 16.14 8.93 -13.95
C GLU A 486 14.61 8.88 -13.83
N VAL A 487 13.94 9.26 -14.91
CA VAL A 487 12.52 8.98 -15.14
C VAL A 487 12.47 7.72 -16.00
N CYS A 488 11.91 6.63 -15.46
CA CYS A 488 11.95 5.31 -16.09
C CYS A 488 10.54 4.76 -16.36
N ARG A 489 10.47 3.72 -17.18
CA ARG A 489 9.27 2.88 -17.32
C ARG A 489 9.48 1.55 -16.58
N PRO A 490 8.53 1.05 -15.77
CA PRO A 490 8.60 -0.31 -15.24
C PRO A 490 8.68 -1.34 -16.36
N VAL A 491 9.37 -2.46 -16.14
CA VAL A 491 9.51 -3.52 -17.16
C VAL A 491 8.17 -4.13 -17.54
N GLY A 492 7.20 -4.12 -16.62
CA GLY A 492 5.82 -4.53 -16.91
C GLY A 492 5.04 -3.57 -17.81
N GLU A 493 5.58 -2.40 -18.17
CA GLU A 493 4.94 -1.41 -19.05
C GLU A 493 5.64 -1.29 -20.41
N LEU A 494 6.64 -2.13 -20.68
CA LEU A 494 7.31 -2.18 -21.97
C LEU A 494 6.41 -2.82 -23.03
N GLU A 495 6.61 -2.40 -24.29
CA GLU A 495 5.66 -2.68 -25.37
C GLU A 495 5.85 -4.08 -25.95
N THR A 496 7.09 -4.58 -25.95
CA THR A 496 7.42 -5.87 -26.53
C THR A 496 8.18 -6.77 -25.56
N LEU A 497 8.01 -8.08 -25.73
CA LEU A 497 8.73 -9.09 -24.97
C LEU A 497 10.24 -9.00 -25.18
N GLY A 498 10.70 -8.63 -26.38
CA GLY A 498 12.11 -8.40 -26.69
C GLY A 498 12.74 -7.39 -25.75
N GLU A 499 12.13 -6.21 -25.66
CA GLU A 499 12.60 -5.13 -24.79
C GLU A 499 12.56 -5.54 -23.30
N ALA A 500 11.48 -6.19 -22.87
CA ALA A 500 11.35 -6.67 -21.50
C ALA A 500 12.44 -7.68 -21.12
N ILE A 501 12.73 -8.65 -21.99
CA ILE A 501 13.78 -9.65 -21.76
C ILE A 501 15.17 -9.02 -21.77
N ASP A 502 15.44 -8.03 -22.63
CA ASP A 502 16.71 -7.31 -22.65
C ASP A 502 16.96 -6.57 -21.32
N VAL A 503 15.94 -5.94 -20.76
CA VAL A 503 16.02 -5.26 -19.46
C VAL A 503 16.14 -6.27 -18.31
N ILE A 504 15.38 -7.38 -18.35
CA ILE A 504 15.46 -8.45 -17.33
C ILE A 504 16.84 -9.11 -17.33
N GLN A 505 17.45 -9.33 -18.49
CA GLN A 505 18.80 -9.88 -18.60
C GLN A 505 19.84 -8.95 -17.97
N GLN A 506 19.70 -7.64 -18.16
CA GLN A 506 20.53 -6.66 -17.46
C GLN A 506 20.25 -6.66 -15.94
N ALA A 507 19.00 -6.83 -15.51
CA ALA A 507 18.66 -6.97 -14.09
C ALA A 507 19.34 -8.20 -13.45
N HIS A 508 19.44 -9.32 -14.17
CA HIS A 508 20.20 -10.49 -13.73
C HIS A 508 21.69 -10.16 -13.48
N THR A 509 22.29 -9.28 -14.29
CA THR A 509 23.65 -8.77 -14.04
C THR A 509 23.72 -8.04 -12.71
N ALA A 510 22.76 -7.17 -12.40
CA ALA A 510 22.69 -6.52 -11.08
C ALA A 510 22.55 -7.55 -9.94
N LEU A 511 21.73 -8.60 -10.10
CA LEU A 511 21.61 -9.66 -9.10
C LEU A 511 22.89 -10.48 -8.91
N GLN A 512 23.67 -10.71 -9.96
CA GLN A 512 24.99 -11.33 -9.82
C GLN A 512 25.95 -10.44 -9.01
N LEU A 513 25.88 -9.12 -9.17
CA LEU A 513 26.66 -8.19 -8.35
C LEU A 513 26.20 -8.17 -6.89
N LEU A 514 24.88 -8.18 -6.62
CA LEU A 514 24.32 -8.33 -5.28
C LEU A 514 24.81 -9.64 -4.64
N TYR A 515 24.68 -10.75 -5.35
CA TYR A 515 25.18 -12.07 -4.92
C TYR A 515 26.66 -12.01 -4.57
N CYS A 516 27.51 -11.49 -5.45
CA CYS A 516 28.95 -11.33 -5.19
C CYS A 516 29.21 -10.41 -3.99
N ALA A 517 28.43 -9.37 -3.78
CA ALA A 517 28.51 -8.51 -2.59
C ALA A 517 27.90 -9.14 -1.31
N GLY A 518 27.25 -10.31 -1.43
CA GLY A 518 26.59 -11.01 -0.33
C GLY A 518 25.24 -10.41 0.07
N TRP A 519 24.54 -9.76 -0.85
CA TRP A 519 23.22 -9.16 -0.65
C TRP A 519 22.13 -9.93 -1.40
N VAL A 520 20.93 -9.94 -0.82
CA VAL A 520 19.68 -10.37 -1.46
C VAL A 520 18.74 -9.17 -1.55
N HIS A 521 18.02 -9.03 -2.66
CA HIS A 521 17.10 -7.92 -2.93
C HIS A 521 15.76 -8.10 -2.19
N LYS A 522 15.17 -9.30 -2.29
CA LYS A 522 13.94 -9.78 -1.65
C LYS A 522 12.61 -9.30 -2.21
N ASP A 523 12.60 -8.32 -3.10
CA ASP A 523 11.38 -7.84 -3.76
C ASP A 523 11.56 -7.59 -5.27
N ILE A 524 12.06 -8.61 -5.97
CA ILE A 524 12.14 -8.56 -7.43
C ILE A 524 10.75 -8.72 -8.03
N SER A 525 10.34 -7.76 -8.86
CA SER A 525 8.99 -7.68 -9.44
C SER A 525 8.99 -6.88 -10.74
N SER A 526 7.88 -6.92 -11.48
CA SER A 526 7.68 -6.09 -12.68
C SER A 526 7.70 -4.58 -12.40
N GLY A 527 7.45 -4.16 -11.16
CA GLY A 527 7.47 -2.76 -10.74
C GLY A 527 8.83 -2.25 -10.24
N ASN A 528 9.72 -3.15 -9.82
CA ASN A 528 11.02 -2.79 -9.22
C ASN A 528 12.21 -2.96 -10.19
N ILE A 529 11.96 -3.54 -11.37
CA ILE A 529 12.90 -3.52 -12.49
C ILE A 529 12.40 -2.44 -13.46
N LEU A 530 13.19 -1.39 -13.62
CA LEU A 530 12.85 -0.27 -14.49
C LEU A 530 13.74 -0.24 -15.73
N ALA A 531 13.23 0.38 -16.79
CA ALA A 531 13.89 0.61 -18.06
C ALA A 531 14.06 2.13 -18.27
N PHE A 532 15.29 2.54 -18.56
CA PHE A 532 15.68 3.93 -18.76
C PHE A 532 16.25 4.17 -20.16
N ARG A 533 15.81 5.26 -20.79
CA ARG A 533 16.40 5.93 -21.95
C ARG A 533 16.32 7.43 -21.69
N GLN A 534 17.25 8.20 -22.26
CA GLN A 534 17.23 9.66 -22.09
C GLN A 534 15.98 10.29 -22.72
N ASP A 535 15.60 9.80 -23.90
CA ASP A 535 14.29 10.01 -24.50
C ASP A 535 13.54 8.68 -24.47
N LEU A 536 12.42 8.63 -23.74
CA LEU A 536 11.60 7.43 -23.59
C LEU A 536 10.91 7.01 -24.89
N ASN A 537 10.87 7.89 -25.90
CA ASN A 537 10.28 7.64 -27.21
C ASN A 537 11.33 7.37 -28.30
N ASP A 538 12.61 7.47 -27.97
CA ASP A 538 13.69 7.09 -28.90
C ASP A 538 13.82 5.57 -28.94
N ALA A 539 13.16 4.95 -29.91
CA ALA A 539 13.16 3.52 -30.14
C ALA A 539 14.56 2.95 -30.45
N GLU A 540 15.47 3.76 -31.01
CA GLU A 540 16.78 3.32 -31.50
C GLU A 540 17.82 3.15 -30.37
N THR A 541 17.72 3.95 -29.30
CA THR A 541 18.62 3.83 -28.15
C THR A 541 18.21 2.64 -27.29
N PRO A 542 19.07 1.64 -26.99
CA PRO A 542 18.68 0.50 -26.16
C PRO A 542 18.28 0.89 -24.74
N TRP A 543 17.32 0.16 -24.15
CA TRP A 543 16.97 0.34 -22.73
C TRP A 543 18.14 0.00 -21.82
N GLN A 544 18.40 0.86 -20.83
CA GLN A 544 19.27 0.57 -19.69
C GLN A 544 18.44 0.17 -18.49
N VAL A 545 18.79 -0.92 -17.80
CA VAL A 545 18.09 -1.30 -16.56
C VAL A 545 18.39 -0.32 -15.42
N LYS A 546 17.39 -0.09 -14.58
CA LYS A 546 17.54 0.51 -13.25
C LYS A 546 16.79 -0.37 -12.24
N LEU A 547 17.54 -1.10 -11.42
CA LEU A 547 16.99 -1.83 -10.28
C LEU A 547 16.72 -0.83 -9.15
N MET A 548 15.52 -0.89 -8.56
CA MET A 548 15.07 0.02 -7.51
C MET A 548 14.54 -0.73 -6.28
N ASP A 549 14.26 0.04 -5.22
CA ASP A 549 13.61 -0.41 -3.99
C ASP A 549 14.50 -1.33 -3.12
N LEU A 550 15.72 -0.87 -2.84
CA LEU A 550 16.69 -1.59 -2.02
C LEU A 550 16.34 -1.57 -0.52
N GLU A 551 15.27 -0.89 -0.10
CA GLU A 551 14.84 -0.77 1.30
C GLU A 551 14.73 -2.12 2.05
N TYR A 552 14.42 -3.20 1.33
CA TYR A 552 14.35 -4.55 1.87
C TYR A 552 15.61 -5.37 1.72
N ALA A 553 16.57 -4.91 0.93
CA ALA A 553 17.79 -5.65 0.65
C ALA A 553 18.58 -5.91 1.93
N ARG A 554 19.09 -7.13 2.10
CA ARG A 554 19.84 -7.54 3.31
C ARG A 554 21.05 -8.38 2.94
N LYS A 555 22.04 -8.37 3.83
CA LYS A 555 23.17 -9.31 3.78
C LYS A 555 22.71 -10.74 4.02
N PHE A 556 23.34 -11.67 3.33
CA PHE A 556 23.16 -13.11 3.50
C PHE A 556 24.50 -13.80 3.86
N PRO A 557 24.50 -14.77 4.80
CA PRO A 557 23.39 -15.11 5.68
C PRO A 557 23.08 -13.94 6.63
N PRO A 558 21.81 -13.71 7.00
CA PRO A 558 21.47 -12.64 7.93
C PRO A 558 22.16 -12.90 9.28
N GLY A 559 22.77 -11.86 9.86
CA GLY A 559 23.08 -11.86 11.29
C GLY A 559 21.78 -12.16 12.03
N TYR A 560 21.79 -13.17 12.90
CA TYR A 560 20.66 -13.94 13.41
C TYR A 560 19.61 -13.12 14.19
N GLU A 561 18.93 -12.20 13.54
CA GLU A 561 17.65 -11.63 13.93
C GLU A 561 16.70 -12.01 12.80
N ALA A 562 15.95 -13.10 13.01
CA ALA A 562 14.91 -13.49 12.07
C ALA A 562 13.98 -12.29 11.85
N SER A 563 14.03 -11.72 10.64
CA SER A 563 13.24 -10.56 10.24
C SER A 563 11.79 -10.75 10.66
N ALA A 564 11.25 -9.82 11.46
CA ALA A 564 9.88 -9.84 11.96
C ALA A 564 8.81 -9.85 10.84
N ASN A 565 9.20 -9.60 9.59
CA ASN A 565 8.35 -9.77 8.40
C ASN A 565 8.94 -10.82 7.44
N PRO A 566 8.51 -12.09 7.53
CA PRO A 566 8.90 -13.13 6.57
C PRO A 566 8.21 -12.98 5.20
N LYS A 567 7.16 -12.16 5.08
CA LYS A 567 6.31 -12.04 3.86
C LYS A 567 6.32 -10.63 3.25
N ALA A 568 7.50 -10.05 3.04
CA ALA A 568 7.62 -8.86 2.20
C ALA A 568 7.79 -9.30 0.74
N GLY A 569 7.10 -8.63 -0.19
CA GLY A 569 7.26 -8.81 -1.63
C GLY A 569 5.94 -8.86 -2.41
N THR A 570 6.01 -8.67 -3.72
CA THR A 570 4.84 -8.77 -4.62
C THR A 570 4.37 -10.24 -4.75
N PRO A 571 3.16 -10.64 -4.30
CA PRO A 571 2.78 -12.06 -4.21
C PRO A 571 2.90 -12.86 -5.51
N TYR A 572 2.68 -12.21 -6.67
CA TYR A 572 2.81 -12.82 -8.00
C TYR A 572 4.22 -13.37 -8.30
N PHE A 573 5.24 -12.70 -7.74
CA PHE A 573 6.65 -12.99 -7.99
C PHE A 573 7.35 -13.53 -6.75
N MET A 574 6.62 -13.70 -5.64
CA MET A 574 7.19 -14.22 -4.41
C MET A 574 7.69 -15.66 -4.60
N PRO A 575 8.91 -15.97 -4.14
CA PRO A 575 9.49 -17.31 -4.23
C PRO A 575 8.70 -18.33 -3.43
N THR A 576 8.71 -19.59 -3.87
CA THR A 576 7.81 -20.64 -3.39
C THR A 576 7.98 -20.91 -1.90
N GLU A 577 9.22 -21.07 -1.42
CA GLU A 577 9.53 -21.30 0.01
C GLU A 577 9.14 -20.10 0.88
N VAL A 578 9.35 -18.88 0.38
CA VAL A 578 9.03 -17.63 1.08
C VAL A 578 7.51 -17.47 1.21
N LEU A 579 6.77 -17.73 0.13
CA LEU A 579 5.30 -17.63 0.10
C LEU A 579 4.64 -18.68 1.01
N ALA A 580 5.23 -19.88 1.11
CA ALA A 580 4.78 -20.91 2.03
C ALA A 580 5.21 -20.69 3.48
N ASN A 581 6.25 -19.88 3.69
CA ASN A 581 6.94 -19.75 4.97
C ASN A 581 7.34 -21.13 5.55
N ASP A 582 7.81 -22.02 4.67
CA ASP A 582 8.29 -23.37 5.01
C ASP A 582 9.35 -23.80 3.99
N TYR A 583 10.42 -24.45 4.44
CA TYR A 583 11.41 -25.03 3.54
C TYR A 583 10.83 -26.30 2.92
N PHE A 584 10.60 -26.31 1.61
CA PHE A 584 9.90 -27.40 0.94
C PHE A 584 10.69 -28.71 0.92
N PHE A 585 12.01 -28.59 0.90
CA PHE A 585 12.91 -29.70 0.63
C PHE A 585 13.75 -30.10 1.85
N VAL A 586 13.58 -29.40 2.99
CA VAL A 586 14.17 -29.80 4.28
C VAL A 586 13.31 -30.92 4.89
N PRO A 587 13.88 -32.13 5.13
CA PRO A 587 13.13 -33.22 5.73
C PRO A 587 12.55 -32.79 7.08
N SER A 588 11.22 -32.86 7.23
CA SER A 588 10.57 -32.61 8.51
C SER A 588 11.14 -33.56 9.56
N SER A 589 11.75 -33.03 10.61
CA SER A 589 12.18 -33.76 11.81
C SER A 589 10.99 -34.22 12.67
N ARG A 590 9.92 -34.72 12.03
CA ARG A 590 8.84 -35.44 12.70
C ARG A 590 9.30 -36.89 12.86
N PRO A 591 9.33 -37.45 14.08
CA PRO A 591 9.55 -38.88 14.23
C PRO A 591 8.43 -39.63 13.50
N LYS A 592 8.81 -40.42 12.48
CA LYS A 592 7.91 -41.36 11.79
C LYS A 592 7.56 -42.52 12.72
N LYS A 593 6.62 -42.31 13.65
CA LYS A 593 5.85 -43.39 14.26
C LYS A 593 4.39 -42.97 14.32
N ALA A 594 3.58 -43.62 13.50
CA ALA A 594 2.14 -43.62 13.65
C ALA A 594 1.81 -44.21 15.03
N ILE A 595 1.36 -43.36 15.96
CA ILE A 595 0.60 -43.84 17.11
C ILE A 595 -0.87 -43.72 16.68
N PRO A 596 -1.64 -44.81 16.69
CA PRO A 596 -3.07 -44.75 16.43
C PRO A 596 -3.70 -43.72 17.37
N SER A 597 -4.48 -42.83 16.77
CA SER A 597 -5.31 -41.84 17.46
C SER A 597 -6.27 -42.56 18.39
N ASP A 598 -5.91 -42.72 19.66
CA ASP A 598 -6.83 -42.80 20.78
C ASP A 598 -6.06 -42.60 22.10
N TYR A 599 -6.48 -41.58 22.86
CA TYR A 599 -6.01 -41.21 24.20
C TYR A 599 -4.57 -40.70 24.36
N VAL A 600 -4.33 -39.41 24.07
CA VAL A 600 -3.35 -38.62 24.82
C VAL A 600 -3.99 -37.32 25.29
N LYS A 601 -4.34 -37.25 26.59
CA LYS A 601 -4.66 -36.00 27.29
C LYS A 601 -3.46 -35.06 27.15
N ARG A 602 -3.65 -33.92 26.51
CA ARG A 602 -2.63 -32.86 26.41
C ARG A 602 -2.35 -32.30 27.81
N THR A 603 -1.20 -32.61 28.37
CA THR A 603 -0.60 -31.82 29.44
C THR A 603 -0.13 -30.48 28.87
N PRO A 604 -0.56 -29.33 29.41
CA PRO A 604 -0.04 -28.03 29.00
C PRO A 604 1.38 -27.86 29.54
N GLY A 605 2.38 -27.63 28.67
CA GLY A 605 3.73 -27.28 29.12
C GLY A 605 4.91 -27.64 28.21
N VAL A 606 4.73 -28.38 27.12
CA VAL A 606 5.84 -28.71 26.21
C VAL A 606 5.75 -27.86 24.94
N THR A 607 6.62 -26.86 24.83
CA THR A 607 6.92 -26.14 23.59
C THR A 607 7.33 -27.15 22.53
N GLY A 608 6.55 -27.28 21.45
CA GLY A 608 6.91 -28.12 20.32
C GLY A 608 8.22 -27.65 19.66
N PRO A 609 8.89 -28.50 18.86
CA PRO A 609 10.13 -28.11 18.19
C PRO A 609 9.86 -26.92 17.25
N ASN A 610 10.62 -25.84 17.43
CA ASN A 610 10.59 -24.65 16.57
C ASN A 610 10.83 -25.08 15.12
N LYS A 611 9.86 -24.81 14.23
CA LYS A 611 10.09 -24.92 12.78
C LYS A 611 11.21 -23.95 12.39
N PRO A 612 12.17 -24.34 11.53
CA PRO A 612 13.16 -23.42 11.00
C PRO A 612 12.46 -22.32 10.19
N ILE A 613 12.83 -21.06 10.42
CA ILE A 613 12.30 -19.91 9.70
C ILE A 613 12.96 -19.84 8.32
N VAL A 614 12.18 -19.70 7.26
CA VAL A 614 12.73 -19.55 5.90
C VAL A 614 13.51 -18.24 5.79
N VAL A 615 14.81 -18.37 5.51
CA VAL A 615 15.70 -17.26 5.22
C VAL A 615 15.71 -17.03 3.70
N HIS A 616 15.34 -15.81 3.29
CA HIS A 616 15.42 -15.39 1.90
C HIS A 616 16.89 -15.42 1.42
N ASN A 617 17.16 -16.14 0.33
CA ASN A 617 18.52 -16.40 -0.18
C ASN A 617 18.68 -15.97 -1.64
N PHE A 618 19.90 -16.12 -2.20
CA PHE A 618 20.21 -15.63 -3.56
C PHE A 618 19.38 -16.31 -4.67
N GLN A 619 19.02 -17.60 -4.50
CA GLN A 619 18.18 -18.29 -5.47
C GLN A 619 16.74 -17.80 -5.44
N HIS A 620 16.26 -17.29 -4.31
CA HIS A 620 14.92 -16.73 -4.21
C HIS A 620 14.75 -15.48 -5.10
N ASP A 621 15.74 -14.59 -5.17
CA ASP A 621 15.70 -13.44 -6.12
C ASP A 621 15.67 -13.91 -7.59
N LEU A 622 16.39 -14.99 -7.91
CA LEU A 622 16.38 -15.59 -9.25
C LEU A 622 15.04 -16.29 -9.57
N GLU A 623 14.44 -16.96 -8.59
CA GLU A 623 13.11 -17.56 -8.72
C GLU A 623 12.06 -16.48 -9.05
N SER A 624 12.15 -15.31 -8.40
CA SER A 624 11.30 -14.16 -8.72
C SER A 624 11.46 -13.68 -10.17
N LEU A 625 12.69 -13.65 -10.72
CA LEU A 625 12.91 -13.36 -12.15
C LEU A 625 12.25 -14.41 -13.06
N TRP A 626 12.37 -15.69 -12.71
CA TRP A 626 11.75 -16.77 -13.47
C TRP A 626 10.21 -16.65 -13.47
N TRP A 627 9.61 -16.34 -12.31
CA TRP A 627 8.18 -16.06 -12.20
C TRP A 627 7.75 -14.84 -13.02
N LEU A 628 8.57 -13.80 -13.07
CA LEU A 628 8.33 -12.61 -13.87
C LEU A 628 8.31 -12.94 -15.37
N VAL A 629 9.29 -13.70 -15.87
CA VAL A 629 9.34 -14.11 -17.29
C VAL A 629 8.14 -14.98 -17.63
N LEU A 630 7.80 -15.96 -16.77
CA LEU A 630 6.62 -16.80 -16.98
C LEU A 630 5.33 -15.96 -17.00
N TRP A 631 5.18 -15.02 -16.06
CA TRP A 631 4.04 -14.11 -16.02
C TRP A 631 3.92 -13.24 -17.27
N LEU A 632 5.04 -12.69 -17.77
CA LEU A 632 5.05 -11.87 -18.98
C LEU A 632 4.46 -12.63 -20.17
N ILE A 633 4.89 -13.88 -20.38
CA ILE A 633 4.47 -14.69 -21.53
C ILE A 633 3.11 -15.40 -21.37
N THR A 634 2.54 -15.45 -20.15
CA THR A 634 1.23 -16.11 -19.92
C THR A 634 0.09 -15.17 -19.58
N SER A 635 0.39 -14.10 -18.85
CA SER A 635 -0.61 -13.23 -18.24
C SER A 635 -0.58 -11.83 -18.82
N HIS A 636 0.58 -11.38 -19.28
CA HIS A 636 0.82 -10.00 -19.69
C HIS A 636 0.93 -9.82 -21.21
N THR A 637 0.43 -10.79 -21.96
CA THR A 637 0.48 -10.82 -23.42
C THR A 637 -0.73 -10.10 -24.02
N GLU A 638 -0.51 -9.35 -25.09
CA GLU A 638 -1.57 -8.75 -25.91
C GLU A 638 -2.01 -9.70 -27.04
N ASP A 639 -3.18 -9.43 -27.65
CA ASP A 639 -3.70 -10.13 -28.83
C ASP A 639 -2.71 -10.10 -30.01
N GLN A 640 -2.43 -11.29 -30.55
CA GLN A 640 -1.45 -11.49 -31.61
C GLN A 640 -2.12 -11.80 -32.95
N PRO A 641 -1.48 -11.46 -34.09
CA PRO A 641 -1.95 -11.85 -35.42
C PRO A 641 -2.21 -13.35 -35.55
N SER A 642 -3.18 -13.71 -36.39
CA SER A 642 -3.63 -15.11 -36.60
C SER A 642 -2.52 -16.07 -37.03
N GLU A 643 -1.55 -15.56 -37.78
CA GLU A 643 -0.46 -16.31 -38.41
C GLU A 643 0.59 -16.81 -37.40
N SER A 644 0.64 -16.21 -36.19
CA SER A 644 1.58 -16.56 -35.12
C SER A 644 1.21 -17.84 -34.35
N TRP A 645 0.01 -18.40 -34.59
CA TRP A 645 -0.54 -19.54 -33.83
C TRP A 645 -0.40 -20.89 -34.55
N HIS A 646 -0.33 -21.99 -33.78
CA HIS A 646 -0.19 -23.34 -34.34
C HIS A 646 -1.39 -23.82 -35.17
N SER A 647 -2.60 -23.30 -34.91
CA SER A 647 -3.82 -23.61 -35.66
C SER A 647 -4.90 -22.55 -35.40
N PRO A 648 -5.82 -22.29 -36.36
CA PRO A 648 -6.99 -21.43 -36.16
C PRO A 648 -7.85 -21.81 -34.94
N VAL A 649 -7.81 -23.07 -34.50
CA VAL A 649 -8.52 -23.54 -33.28
C VAL A 649 -7.88 -23.00 -32.00
N PHE A 650 -6.55 -22.89 -31.97
CA PHE A 650 -5.86 -22.29 -30.83
C PHE A 650 -5.99 -20.77 -30.85
N GLN A 651 -6.12 -20.14 -32.02
CA GLN A 651 -6.25 -18.69 -32.16
C GLN A 651 -7.44 -18.09 -31.37
N VAL A 652 -8.62 -18.69 -31.45
CA VAL A 652 -9.86 -18.11 -30.88
C VAL A 652 -9.85 -18.08 -29.33
N ASP A 653 -8.96 -18.85 -28.69
CA ASP A 653 -8.94 -19.00 -27.23
C ASP A 653 -7.54 -18.90 -26.59
N ALA A 654 -6.43 -18.84 -27.33
CA ALA A 654 -5.12 -19.15 -26.74
C ALA A 654 -4.65 -18.15 -25.68
N ILE A 655 -4.87 -16.85 -25.87
CA ILE A 655 -4.56 -15.86 -24.82
C ILE A 655 -5.46 -16.06 -23.61
N GLN A 656 -6.74 -16.33 -23.84
CA GLN A 656 -7.66 -16.69 -22.77
C GLN A 656 -7.24 -17.99 -22.05
N ARG A 657 -6.67 -18.98 -22.75
CA ARG A 657 -6.12 -20.20 -22.19
C ARG A 657 -4.86 -19.93 -21.37
N CYS A 658 -3.95 -19.10 -21.88
CA CYS A 658 -2.76 -18.65 -21.14
C CYS A 658 -3.18 -17.98 -19.82
N ARG A 659 -4.12 -17.02 -19.91
CA ARG A 659 -4.67 -16.33 -18.74
C ARG A 659 -5.40 -17.28 -17.79
N THR A 660 -6.25 -18.17 -18.30
CA THR A 660 -6.99 -19.15 -17.49
C THR A 660 -6.06 -20.12 -16.77
N TRP A 661 -5.00 -20.59 -17.43
CA TRP A 661 -3.97 -21.43 -16.85
C TRP A 661 -3.16 -20.70 -15.77
N ALA A 662 -2.83 -19.43 -16.03
CA ALA A 662 -2.01 -18.60 -15.16
C ALA A 662 -2.76 -18.07 -13.92
N THR A 663 -4.07 -17.82 -14.02
CA THR A 663 -4.92 -17.29 -12.92
C THR A 663 -4.73 -18.01 -11.57
N PRO A 664 -4.79 -19.35 -11.47
CA PRO A 664 -4.61 -20.02 -10.18
C PRO A 664 -3.15 -20.04 -9.69
N ILE A 665 -2.17 -19.73 -10.56
CA ILE A 665 -0.74 -19.66 -10.23
C ILE A 665 -0.39 -18.27 -9.69
N PHE A 666 -0.83 -17.22 -10.38
CA PHE A 666 -0.51 -15.83 -10.06
C PHE A 666 -1.67 -15.18 -9.30
N GLN A 667 -1.66 -15.33 -7.97
CA GLN A 667 -2.69 -14.81 -7.09
C GLN A 667 -2.13 -13.70 -6.21
N ASN A 668 -2.96 -12.68 -5.91
CA ASN A 668 -2.59 -11.62 -4.96
C ASN A 668 -2.86 -12.07 -3.50
N THR A 669 -2.34 -13.25 -3.14
CA THR A 669 -2.56 -13.86 -1.82
C THR A 669 -1.23 -14.22 -1.17
N VAL A 670 -1.13 -14.02 0.14
CA VAL A 670 0.11 -14.25 0.92
C VAL A 670 0.26 -15.72 1.35
N GLY A 671 -0.27 -16.65 0.57
CA GLY A 671 -0.21 -18.10 0.83
C GLY A 671 0.01 -18.87 -0.47
N LEU A 672 0.79 -19.94 -0.39
CA LEU A 672 1.12 -20.74 -1.56
C LEU A 672 -0.09 -21.58 -2.02
N SER A 673 -0.58 -21.34 -3.23
CA SER A 673 -1.62 -22.17 -3.85
C SER A 673 -1.07 -23.53 -4.29
N THR A 674 -1.96 -24.52 -4.42
CA THR A 674 -1.57 -25.87 -4.88
C THR A 674 -1.04 -25.81 -6.31
N GLU A 675 -1.64 -24.97 -7.14
CA GLU A 675 -1.30 -24.79 -8.55
C GLU A 675 0.06 -24.11 -8.71
N ARG A 676 0.34 -23.06 -7.92
CA ARG A 676 1.66 -22.40 -7.87
C ARG A 676 2.74 -23.40 -7.45
N ARG A 677 2.46 -24.20 -6.42
CA ARG A 677 3.37 -25.25 -5.95
C ARG A 677 3.64 -26.28 -7.04
N PHE A 678 2.60 -26.76 -7.73
CA PHE A 678 2.75 -27.77 -8.78
C PHE A 678 3.50 -27.22 -10.00
N CYS A 679 3.27 -25.97 -10.36
CA CYS A 679 3.98 -25.30 -11.45
C CYS A 679 5.50 -25.26 -11.22
N PHE A 680 5.95 -25.09 -9.97
CA PHE A 680 7.38 -25.08 -9.65
C PHE A 680 7.99 -26.49 -9.56
N ILE A 681 7.24 -27.47 -9.03
CA ILE A 681 7.77 -28.81 -8.73
C ILE A 681 7.73 -29.75 -9.94
N TYR A 682 6.74 -29.60 -10.83
CA TYR A 682 6.53 -30.52 -11.95
C TYR A 682 6.85 -29.89 -13.31
N PRO A 683 7.23 -30.70 -14.32
CA PRO A 683 7.54 -30.22 -15.67
C PRO A 683 6.43 -29.38 -16.32
N LEU A 684 6.83 -28.32 -17.03
CA LEU A 684 5.94 -27.40 -17.74
C LEU A 684 5.50 -27.91 -19.12
N GLU A 685 6.26 -28.81 -19.76
CA GLU A 685 6.11 -29.14 -21.20
C GLU A 685 4.71 -29.59 -21.63
N LYS A 686 3.96 -30.30 -20.77
CA LYS A 686 2.58 -30.73 -21.09
C LYS A 686 1.54 -29.63 -20.94
N ASN A 687 1.90 -28.56 -20.23
CA ASN A 687 0.99 -27.50 -19.79
C ASN A 687 1.16 -26.18 -20.58
N LEU A 688 2.17 -26.06 -21.45
CA LEU A 688 2.43 -24.85 -22.25
C LEU A 688 2.41 -25.11 -23.77
N ASN A 689 1.86 -26.25 -24.19
CA ASN A 689 1.77 -26.65 -25.61
C ASN A 689 0.82 -25.79 -26.46
N PHE A 690 0.14 -24.82 -25.85
CA PHE A 690 -0.75 -23.86 -26.50
C PHE A 690 -0.08 -22.50 -26.80
N PHE A 691 1.20 -22.32 -26.47
CA PHE A 691 1.91 -21.09 -26.79
C PHE A 691 1.99 -20.84 -28.31
N PRO A 692 1.99 -19.57 -28.75
CA PRO A 692 2.31 -19.19 -30.13
C PRO A 692 3.63 -19.81 -30.60
N LYS A 693 3.75 -20.01 -31.92
CA LYS A 693 4.98 -20.58 -32.52
C LYS A 693 6.21 -19.76 -32.16
N ASN A 694 6.11 -18.43 -32.24
CA ASN A 694 7.25 -17.54 -32.02
C ASN A 694 7.79 -17.57 -30.59
N ILE A 695 6.95 -17.82 -29.57
CA ILE A 695 7.40 -17.91 -28.16
C ILE A 695 7.46 -19.35 -27.62
N SER A 696 7.14 -20.36 -28.42
CA SER A 696 7.09 -21.77 -27.98
C SER A 696 8.42 -22.30 -27.43
N ASP A 697 9.54 -21.74 -27.90
CA ASP A 697 10.88 -22.07 -27.42
C ASP A 697 11.13 -21.66 -25.96
N PHE A 698 10.34 -20.73 -25.39
CA PHE A 698 10.45 -20.38 -23.98
C PHE A 698 10.05 -21.55 -23.07
N SER A 699 9.11 -22.41 -23.49
CA SER A 699 8.54 -23.46 -22.64
C SER A 699 9.59 -24.43 -22.11
N TRP A 700 10.40 -25.02 -23.00
CA TRP A 700 11.42 -25.99 -22.59
C TRP A 700 12.61 -25.32 -21.89
N ARG A 701 12.94 -24.08 -22.26
CA ARG A 701 14.03 -23.30 -21.63
C ARG A 701 13.67 -22.94 -20.18
N LEU A 702 12.45 -22.47 -19.95
CA LEU A 702 11.94 -22.20 -18.61
C LEU A 702 11.83 -23.48 -17.79
N ASP A 703 11.42 -24.60 -18.39
CA ASP A 703 11.30 -25.88 -17.67
C ASP A 703 12.67 -26.43 -17.26
N ARG A 704 13.69 -26.30 -18.12
CA ARG A 704 15.07 -26.65 -17.78
C ARG A 704 15.61 -25.78 -16.64
N LEU A 705 15.32 -24.49 -16.65
CA LEU A 705 15.76 -23.58 -15.59
C LEU A 705 15.04 -23.87 -14.26
N ARG A 706 13.74 -24.19 -14.31
CA ARG A 706 12.95 -24.67 -13.17
C ARG A 706 13.56 -25.93 -12.56
N ASP A 707 13.91 -26.90 -13.40
CA ASP A 707 14.54 -28.15 -12.96
C ASP A 707 15.90 -27.89 -12.29
N SER A 708 16.71 -27.01 -12.87
CA SER A 708 18.00 -26.61 -12.31
C SER A 708 17.85 -25.92 -10.94
N MET A 709 16.85 -25.05 -10.77
CA MET A 709 16.54 -24.43 -9.48
C MET A 709 16.10 -25.48 -8.45
N LEU A 710 15.25 -26.43 -8.84
CA LEU A 710 14.77 -27.50 -7.95
C LEU A 710 15.91 -28.40 -7.48
N ASP A 711 16.76 -28.85 -8.40
CA ASP A 711 17.95 -29.65 -8.08
C ASP A 711 18.93 -28.90 -7.18
N ALA A 712 19.16 -27.61 -7.46
CA ALA A 712 20.01 -26.76 -6.62
C ALA A 712 19.44 -26.56 -5.20
N PHE A 713 18.11 -26.49 -5.03
CA PHE A 713 17.49 -26.48 -3.71
C PHE A 713 17.79 -27.78 -2.95
N ILE A 714 17.49 -28.92 -3.57
CA ILE A 714 17.64 -30.25 -2.97
C ILE A 714 19.10 -30.48 -2.58
N THR A 715 20.03 -30.27 -3.52
CA THR A 715 21.46 -30.48 -3.33
C THR A 715 22.03 -29.65 -2.19
N ARG A 716 21.63 -28.36 -2.05
CA ARG A 716 22.10 -27.53 -0.93
C ARG A 716 21.56 -28.00 0.40
N VAL A 717 20.31 -28.46 0.44
CA VAL A 717 19.72 -29.00 1.67
C VAL A 717 20.40 -30.29 2.07
N GLU A 718 20.61 -31.22 1.13
CA GLU A 718 21.27 -32.52 1.39
C GLU A 718 22.69 -32.37 1.91
N HIS A 719 23.44 -31.39 1.39
CA HIS A 719 24.81 -31.12 1.82
C HIS A 719 24.92 -30.13 3.00
N GLY A 720 23.81 -29.56 3.49
CA GLY A 720 23.84 -28.57 4.57
C GLY A 720 24.42 -27.20 4.16
N GLU A 721 24.43 -26.90 2.87
CA GLU A 721 25.06 -25.73 2.25
C GLU A 721 24.10 -24.54 2.09
N ILE A 722 22.89 -24.60 2.68
CA ILE A 722 21.85 -23.57 2.57
C ILE A 722 22.25 -22.19 3.11
N HIS A 723 23.37 -22.10 3.84
CA HIS A 723 23.95 -20.84 4.32
C HIS A 723 25.32 -20.55 3.71
N ASN A 724 25.85 -21.45 2.87
CA ASN A 724 27.09 -21.22 2.16
C ASN A 724 26.81 -20.43 0.89
N LYS A 725 27.31 -19.21 0.86
CA LYS A 725 27.25 -18.31 -0.29
C LYS A 725 27.80 -18.95 -1.57
N GLU A 726 28.95 -19.62 -1.52
CA GLU A 726 29.61 -20.15 -2.73
C GLU A 726 28.77 -21.22 -3.46
N SER A 727 27.87 -21.91 -2.74
CA SER A 727 26.97 -22.91 -3.30
C SER A 727 25.91 -22.32 -4.24
N TYR A 728 25.75 -20.99 -4.29
CA TYR A 728 24.80 -20.31 -5.16
C TYR A 728 25.39 -19.90 -6.52
N ALA A 729 26.70 -20.03 -6.73
CA ALA A 729 27.35 -19.58 -7.95
C ALA A 729 26.83 -20.29 -9.21
N GLN A 730 26.64 -21.62 -9.16
CA GLN A 730 26.20 -22.38 -10.34
C GLN A 730 24.82 -21.92 -10.83
N ILE A 731 23.84 -21.70 -9.95
CA ILE A 731 22.49 -21.30 -10.40
C ILE A 731 22.50 -19.91 -11.06
N HIS A 732 23.37 -18.99 -10.63
CA HIS A 732 23.58 -17.72 -11.33
C HIS A 732 24.19 -17.89 -12.73
N ILE A 733 25.03 -18.90 -12.94
CA ILE A 733 25.57 -19.22 -14.27
C ILE A 733 24.47 -19.81 -15.16
N GLU A 734 23.64 -20.72 -14.63
CA GLU A 734 22.51 -21.30 -15.38
C GLU A 734 21.53 -20.22 -15.88
N PHE A 735 21.24 -19.20 -15.07
CA PHE A 735 20.44 -18.05 -15.50
C PHE A 735 21.12 -17.26 -16.64
N GLY A 736 22.43 -17.07 -16.55
CA GLY A 736 23.22 -16.48 -17.64
C GLY A 736 23.12 -17.28 -18.94
N TRP A 737 23.22 -18.61 -18.86
CA TRP A 737 23.03 -19.50 -20.01
C TRP A 737 21.60 -19.48 -20.54
N PHE A 738 20.59 -19.42 -19.68
CA PHE A 738 19.19 -19.29 -20.07
C PHE A 738 19.00 -18.07 -20.97
N PHE A 739 19.42 -16.88 -20.53
CA PHE A 739 19.30 -15.65 -21.34
C PHE A 739 20.12 -15.73 -22.62
N ALA A 740 21.38 -16.16 -22.56
CA ALA A 740 22.21 -16.32 -23.76
C ALA A 740 21.57 -17.30 -24.77
N SER A 741 20.91 -18.34 -24.29
CA SER A 741 20.26 -19.34 -25.13
C SER A 741 19.01 -18.82 -25.84
N ILE A 742 18.29 -17.86 -25.24
CA ILE A 742 17.15 -17.17 -25.84
C ILE A 742 17.65 -16.16 -26.89
N GLN A 743 18.66 -15.37 -26.53
CA GLN A 743 19.23 -14.35 -27.42
C GLN A 743 19.89 -14.94 -28.67
N ASN A 744 20.47 -16.14 -28.56
CA ASN A 744 21.11 -16.84 -29.68
C ASN A 744 20.17 -17.80 -30.43
N ALA A 745 18.87 -17.80 -30.13
CA ALA A 745 17.92 -18.64 -30.87
C ALA A 745 17.83 -18.20 -32.33
N GLU A 746 17.76 -19.16 -33.26
CA GLU A 746 17.69 -18.89 -34.70
C GLU A 746 16.44 -18.07 -35.08
N ASN A 747 15.33 -18.31 -34.39
CA ASN A 747 14.12 -17.50 -34.51
C ASN A 747 14.10 -16.41 -33.43
N GLN A 748 14.00 -15.15 -33.86
CA GLN A 748 13.91 -13.96 -33.00
C GLN A 748 12.53 -13.26 -33.09
N ASP A 749 11.53 -13.89 -33.72
CA ASP A 749 10.18 -13.34 -33.89
C ASP A 749 9.45 -13.12 -32.54
N TRP A 750 9.94 -13.74 -31.46
CA TRP A 750 9.46 -13.48 -30.10
C TRP A 750 9.78 -12.07 -29.61
N ARG A 751 10.77 -11.38 -30.19
CA ARG A 751 11.13 -10.01 -29.76
C ARG A 751 10.00 -9.03 -30.03
N GLU A 752 9.26 -9.22 -31.12
CA GLU A 752 8.11 -8.40 -31.53
C GLU A 752 6.81 -8.82 -30.84
N TYR A 753 6.87 -9.75 -29.89
CA TYR A 753 5.67 -10.24 -29.22
C TYR A 753 5.10 -9.16 -28.29
N SER A 754 3.96 -8.57 -28.69
CA SER A 754 3.34 -7.47 -27.97
C SER A 754 2.90 -7.84 -26.55
N LEU A 755 3.25 -6.97 -25.61
CA LEU A 755 2.83 -7.05 -24.23
C LEU A 755 1.70 -6.06 -23.98
N TRP A 756 0.81 -6.39 -23.05
CA TRP A 756 -0.27 -5.50 -22.67
C TRP A 756 0.32 -4.27 -22.00
N LYS A 757 0.05 -3.08 -22.54
CA LYS A 757 0.24 -1.87 -21.75
C LYS A 757 -0.79 -1.94 -20.64
N MET A 758 -0.37 -1.98 -19.39
CA MET A 758 -1.30 -1.62 -18.33
C MET A 758 -1.76 -0.21 -18.68
N GLU A 759 -3.02 -0.06 -19.11
CA GLU A 759 -3.60 1.27 -19.21
C GLU A 759 -3.40 1.87 -17.82
N ALA A 760 -2.50 2.87 -17.71
CA ALA A 760 -2.50 3.77 -16.60
C ALA A 760 -3.93 4.23 -16.51
N SER A 761 -4.65 3.78 -15.47
CA SER A 761 -6.08 4.02 -15.30
C SER A 761 -6.39 5.44 -15.74
N ASP A 762 -6.98 5.56 -16.93
CA ASP A 762 -7.16 6.76 -17.74
C ASP A 762 -6.73 8.06 -17.02
N SER A 763 -5.42 8.35 -17.02
CA SER A 763 -4.89 9.61 -16.51
C SER A 763 -5.28 10.77 -17.42
N THR A 764 -5.71 10.47 -18.65
CA THR A 764 -6.25 11.42 -19.62
C THR A 764 -7.72 11.80 -19.39
N GLN A 765 -8.36 11.31 -18.31
CA GLN A 765 -9.58 11.90 -17.74
C GLN A 765 -9.41 12.45 -16.31
N ARG A 766 -8.17 12.59 -15.82
CA ARG A 766 -7.88 13.23 -14.52
C ARG A 766 -6.68 14.19 -14.58
N ASP A 767 -6.51 14.88 -15.71
CA ASP A 767 -5.58 16.00 -15.88
C ASP A 767 -6.05 17.30 -15.20
N VAL A 768 -6.92 17.19 -14.19
CA VAL A 768 -7.26 18.29 -13.30
C VAL A 768 -7.23 17.70 -11.89
N ASN A 769 -6.37 18.26 -11.04
CA ASN A 769 -6.69 18.40 -9.62
C ASN A 769 -8.19 18.74 -9.55
N PRO A 770 -9.08 17.97 -8.91
CA PRO A 770 -10.45 18.42 -8.69
C PRO A 770 -10.40 19.52 -7.63
N SER A 771 -9.90 20.68 -8.06
CA SER A 771 -9.68 21.92 -7.34
C SER A 771 -9.02 22.88 -8.32
N VAL A 772 -9.87 23.59 -9.08
CA VAL A 772 -9.57 24.86 -9.76
C VAL A 772 -8.69 24.79 -11.02
N CYS A 773 -9.24 24.33 -12.15
CA CYS A 773 -8.90 24.91 -13.46
C CYS A 773 -9.86 24.44 -14.55
N ASP A 774 -11.05 25.04 -14.57
CA ASP A 774 -11.84 25.19 -15.79
C ASP A 774 -12.78 26.35 -15.52
N LEU A 775 -12.53 27.51 -16.14
CA LEU A 775 -13.50 28.61 -16.37
C LEU A 775 -12.86 29.88 -16.98
N ALA A 776 -11.60 29.87 -17.41
CA ALA A 776 -11.04 30.97 -18.19
C ALA A 776 -11.44 30.95 -19.69
N ALA A 777 -12.23 29.96 -20.14
CA ALA A 777 -12.65 29.84 -21.53
C ALA A 777 -14.16 29.68 -21.68
N ARG A 778 -14.95 30.61 -21.11
CA ARG A 778 -16.37 30.80 -21.47
C ARG A 778 -16.89 32.18 -21.05
N ALA A 779 -16.16 33.22 -21.43
CA ALA A 779 -16.72 34.56 -21.54
C ALA A 779 -16.88 34.89 -23.02
N LEU A 780 -18.06 34.57 -23.58
CA LEU A 780 -18.56 35.23 -24.78
C LEU A 780 -19.88 35.92 -24.43
N PRO A 781 -20.16 37.09 -25.01
CA PRO A 781 -21.10 38.05 -24.45
C PRO A 781 -22.55 37.64 -24.73
N THR A 782 -23.41 37.93 -23.76
CA THR A 782 -24.85 37.97 -23.93
C THR A 782 -25.23 39.05 -24.94
N GLU A 783 -25.65 38.66 -26.15
CA GLU A 783 -26.42 39.53 -27.03
C GLU A 783 -27.76 38.89 -27.43
N ASN A 784 -28.77 39.75 -27.33
CA ASN A 784 -30.19 39.55 -27.46
C ASN A 784 -30.63 38.85 -28.75
N VAL A 785 -31.45 37.81 -28.60
CA VAL A 785 -32.32 37.29 -29.67
C VAL A 785 -33.45 38.30 -29.93
N LYS A 786 -33.37 39.02 -31.04
CA LYS A 786 -34.52 39.64 -31.71
C LYS A 786 -34.61 39.14 -33.15
N THR A 787 -35.63 38.31 -33.36
CA THR A 787 -36.51 38.18 -34.54
C THR A 787 -36.07 38.71 -35.91
N ASN A 788 -36.32 37.85 -36.90
CA ASN A 788 -36.78 38.10 -38.28
C ASN A 788 -35.77 38.18 -39.44
N SER A 789 -35.86 37.13 -40.26
CA SER A 789 -36.13 37.13 -41.71
C SER A 789 -35.03 37.47 -42.73
N ARG A 790 -34.88 36.49 -43.64
CA ARG A 790 -34.68 36.61 -45.11
C ARG A 790 -33.29 36.98 -45.66
N LEU A 791 -32.83 36.02 -46.47
CA LEU A 791 -32.30 36.12 -47.84
C LEU A 791 -30.89 36.69 -48.11
N ASN A 792 -30.24 35.93 -49.01
CA ASN A 792 -29.26 36.28 -50.03
C ASN A 792 -27.75 36.31 -49.74
N GLU A 793 -27.11 35.38 -50.45
CA GLU A 793 -26.02 35.55 -51.43
C GLU A 793 -24.61 35.98 -50.98
N ASP A 794 -23.68 35.14 -51.44
CA ASP A 794 -22.43 35.49 -52.10
C ASP A 794 -21.27 36.11 -51.30
N SER A 795 -20.36 35.20 -50.95
CA SER A 795 -19.00 35.18 -51.54
C SER A 795 -17.91 36.14 -51.01
N ILE A 796 -16.69 35.60 -50.99
CA ILE A 796 -15.40 36.27 -51.21
C ILE A 796 -14.59 36.77 -49.97
N ARG A 797 -13.52 35.99 -49.71
CA ARG A 797 -12.11 36.36 -49.40
C ARG A 797 -11.69 36.87 -48.01
N ILE A 798 -10.94 35.97 -47.35
CA ILE A 798 -9.66 36.11 -46.59
C ILE A 798 -8.76 37.19 -47.24
N PRO A 799 -8.01 38.07 -46.53
CA PRO A 799 -6.94 37.69 -45.59
C PRO A 799 -6.64 38.61 -44.39
N ILE A 800 -6.17 38.02 -43.28
CA ILE A 800 -4.77 37.97 -42.78
C ILE A 800 -4.77 37.04 -41.56
#